data_AF-A0A800A6F8-F1
#
_entry.id   AF-A0A800A6F8-F1
#
_cell.length_a   1.000
_cell.length_b   1.000
_cell.length_c   1.000
_cell.angle_alpha   90.00
_cell.angle_beta   90.00
_cell.angle_gamma   90.00
#
_symmetry.space_group_name_H-M   'P 1'
#
loop_
_entity.id
_entity.type
_entity.pdbx_description
1 polymer ?
#
loop_
_entity_poly.entity_id
_entity_poly.type
_entity_poly.pdbx_seq_one_letter_code
_entity_poly.pdbx_strand_id
1 'polypeptide(L)'
;MSSRVTVADPVPLVLIVLDELPTASLMKRDGTVNEALFPNFARLAAEGTWYRNALSNSIATTQSVPAILTGRLGSKDLSPSAVDYPDTLFRLLDGSYEMHVIEWVTELCPQEVCPDFADRAPVRFASLLMDAGVVYGHLTLPPVARERLPSIDNAWRGFLGQADTPEPAGDVEVPGLPVPPDEDRSPWVGYLQRIINGIYKDAPPTLSFAHLQAPHVPWNINPSGSHYARPEEYTEVEGVANGYWVADPEPARLGFQRHLYQLGFLDTMMGRLFDQLEDAGAWEEAMVIVVADHGASFVPGQHRRWPYEENRADLYRVPLFVKYPHQTEGEVVDAPAFGIDIVPTIVDVLGVETDWEFDGVSLRQVEGTDRPHEATFWCCNPEGVSTDLGVLFDQVERNYSWIPDQSSWLGVAGVGAYADLVGQPVSGLPIEATPDLRWTLDLGTGLVEVDRGSGFVQTLITGRVELPVDVTSNEVLLVVNGRVAGVGYLVRDSSNGGVIRGLIAEELVSDGPNEVDVLVPRTSGSGFCSGIAADVTLELLTDDGRPLNLRREGGRRIEVNEVFREGDTWIVEGWAADVVAKEPPDRIYVFAGETLVAFGPPNVDSADVVRWFGSESLLRSGFTFSIDISQLPPDLEQVTVVAEFGSVAVGDSVRLSG
;
A
#
# COMPACT_ATOMS: atom_id res chain seq x y z
N MET A 1 33.01 13.08 -26.10
CA MET A 1 32.26 13.96 -27.02
C MET A 1 31.65 13.05 -28.08
N SER A 2 30.48 12.47 -27.81
CA SER A 2 29.78 11.68 -28.82
C SER A 2 29.13 12.63 -29.82
N SER A 3 29.36 12.40 -31.11
CA SER A 3 28.69 13.09 -32.21
C SER A 3 27.20 12.81 -32.17
N ARG A 4 26.36 13.83 -32.40
CA ARG A 4 24.90 13.64 -32.53
C ARG A 4 24.61 12.49 -33.50
N VAL A 5 23.89 11.47 -33.02
CA VAL A 5 23.55 10.31 -33.84
C VAL A 5 22.43 10.66 -34.81
N THR A 6 22.49 10.05 -36.00
CA THR A 6 21.39 10.13 -36.96
C THR A 6 20.42 8.99 -36.68
N VAL A 7 19.14 9.33 -36.51
CA VAL A 7 18.06 8.37 -36.29
C VAL A 7 17.37 8.16 -37.64
N ALA A 8 17.41 6.93 -38.16
CA ALA A 8 16.83 6.62 -39.46
C ALA A 8 15.31 6.51 -39.39
N ASP A 9 14.81 5.85 -38.34
CA ASP A 9 13.41 5.51 -38.16
C ASP A 9 12.89 6.06 -36.81
N PRO A 10 12.66 7.38 -36.69
CA PRO A 10 12.26 7.98 -35.43
C PRO A 10 10.81 7.60 -35.06
N VAL A 11 10.61 7.12 -33.85
CA VAL A 11 9.30 6.77 -33.27
C VAL A 11 9.20 7.30 -31.84
N PRO A 12 8.00 7.58 -31.31
CA PRO A 12 7.85 7.88 -29.89
C PRO A 12 8.35 6.70 -29.03
N LEU A 13 9.15 7.00 -28.02
CA LEU A 13 9.68 6.01 -27.07
C LEU A 13 9.05 6.23 -25.70
N VAL A 14 8.45 5.18 -25.14
CA VAL A 14 7.96 5.16 -23.76
C VAL A 14 8.67 4.04 -23.02
N LEU A 15 9.53 4.38 -22.05
CA LEU A 15 10.27 3.42 -21.23
C LEU A 15 9.87 3.60 -19.75
N ILE A 16 9.12 2.64 -19.23
CA ILE A 16 8.70 2.59 -17.82
C ILE A 16 9.53 1.52 -17.11
N VAL A 17 10.25 1.94 -16.08
CA VAL A 17 10.98 1.06 -15.17
C VAL A 17 10.22 1.01 -13.84
N LEU A 18 9.85 -0.19 -13.41
CA LEU A 18 9.13 -0.48 -12.16
C LEU A 18 10.10 -0.98 -11.09
N ASP A 19 9.77 -0.77 -9.82
CA ASP A 19 10.60 -1.15 -8.68
C ASP A 19 9.98 -2.35 -7.94
N GLU A 20 10.78 -3.37 -7.61
CA GLU A 20 10.38 -4.53 -6.78
C GLU A 20 9.20 -5.36 -7.33
N LEU A 21 9.16 -5.63 -8.65
CA LEU A 21 8.10 -6.43 -9.28
C LEU A 21 8.61 -7.79 -9.82
N PRO A 22 8.35 -8.91 -9.11
CA PRO A 22 8.59 -10.24 -9.66
C PRO A 22 7.65 -10.59 -10.82
N THR A 23 8.14 -11.27 -11.86
CA THR A 23 7.30 -11.73 -12.99
C THR A 23 6.13 -12.60 -12.52
N ALA A 24 6.38 -13.50 -11.56
CA ALA A 24 5.37 -14.45 -11.09
C ALA A 24 4.17 -13.77 -10.40
N SER A 25 4.28 -12.51 -9.95
CA SER A 25 3.16 -11.75 -9.40
C SER A 25 2.09 -11.44 -10.45
N LEU A 26 2.45 -11.40 -11.73
CA LEU A 26 1.53 -11.09 -12.84
C LEU A 26 0.90 -12.34 -13.47
N MET A 27 1.29 -13.56 -13.07
CA MET A 27 1.04 -14.75 -13.86
C MET A 27 -0.13 -15.61 -13.39
N LYS A 28 -0.76 -16.30 -14.35
CA LYS A 28 -1.55 -17.51 -14.12
C LYS A 28 -0.67 -18.75 -14.19
N ARG A 29 -1.17 -19.86 -13.62
CA ARG A 29 -0.54 -21.18 -13.70
C ARG A 29 -0.29 -21.67 -15.14
N ASP A 30 -1.09 -21.21 -16.10
CA ASP A 30 -0.93 -21.54 -17.52
C ASP A 30 0.22 -20.76 -18.21
N GLY A 31 0.89 -19.87 -17.48
CA GLY A 31 2.01 -19.08 -17.98
C GLY A 31 1.63 -17.83 -18.76
N THR A 32 0.36 -17.41 -18.70
CA THR A 32 -0.13 -16.13 -19.25
C THR A 32 -0.27 -15.07 -18.14
N VAL A 33 -0.43 -13.80 -18.52
CA VAL A 33 -0.75 -12.72 -17.56
C VAL A 33 -2.14 -12.96 -16.95
N ASN A 34 -2.31 -12.69 -15.66
CA ASN A 34 -3.59 -12.74 -14.97
C ASN A 34 -4.44 -11.52 -15.31
N GLU A 35 -5.20 -11.61 -16.39
CA GLU A 35 -6.08 -10.58 -16.92
C GLU A 35 -7.23 -10.20 -15.98
N ALA A 36 -7.57 -11.05 -15.01
CA ALA A 36 -8.64 -10.76 -14.06
C ALA A 36 -8.22 -9.71 -13.02
N LEU A 37 -6.94 -9.69 -12.64
CA LEU A 37 -6.38 -8.69 -11.72
C LEU A 37 -5.62 -7.58 -12.47
N PHE A 38 -4.99 -7.91 -13.60
CA PHE A 38 -4.08 -7.03 -14.34
C PHE A 38 -4.45 -6.93 -15.83
N PRO A 39 -5.66 -6.41 -16.15
CA PRO A 39 -6.15 -6.34 -17.53
C PRO A 39 -5.28 -5.47 -18.44
N ASN A 40 -4.57 -4.45 -17.94
CA ASN A 40 -3.77 -3.57 -18.78
C ASN A 40 -2.39 -4.16 -19.10
N PHE A 41 -1.76 -4.87 -18.17
CA PHE A 41 -0.61 -5.70 -18.49
C PHE A 41 -1.00 -6.82 -19.48
N ALA A 42 -2.19 -7.40 -19.34
CA ALA A 42 -2.71 -8.36 -20.31
C ALA A 42 -2.96 -7.72 -21.69
N ARG A 43 -3.46 -6.48 -21.76
CA ARG A 43 -3.56 -5.69 -23.01
C ARG A 43 -2.17 -5.50 -23.63
N LEU A 44 -1.19 -5.05 -22.86
CA LEU A 44 0.18 -4.87 -23.36
C LEU A 44 0.79 -6.18 -23.87
N ALA A 45 0.51 -7.31 -23.21
CA ALA A 45 0.94 -8.63 -23.67
C ALA A 45 0.20 -9.10 -24.94
N ALA A 46 -1.06 -8.68 -25.14
CA ALA A 46 -1.87 -9.03 -26.30
C ALA A 46 -1.52 -8.24 -27.56
N GLU A 47 -0.91 -7.06 -27.40
CA GLU A 47 -0.54 -6.15 -28.50
C GLU A 47 0.99 -5.98 -28.63
N GLY A 48 1.77 -6.58 -27.72
CA GLY A 48 3.22 -6.49 -27.66
C GLY A 48 3.89 -7.84 -27.39
N THR A 49 5.21 -7.85 -27.38
CA THR A 49 6.01 -9.03 -27.06
C THR A 49 6.32 -9.07 -25.55
N TRP A 50 5.92 -10.13 -24.87
CA TRP A 50 6.26 -10.40 -23.48
C TRP A 50 7.44 -11.38 -23.39
N TYR A 51 8.58 -10.87 -22.92
CA TYR A 51 9.77 -11.67 -22.62
C TYR A 51 9.61 -12.25 -21.21
N ARG A 52 8.81 -13.32 -21.08
CA ARG A 52 8.42 -13.86 -19.76
C ARG A 52 9.59 -14.47 -18.97
N ASN A 53 10.69 -14.79 -19.65
CA ASN A 53 11.93 -15.26 -19.01
C ASN A 53 12.96 -14.12 -18.85
N ALA A 54 12.52 -12.90 -18.58
CA ALA A 54 13.44 -11.79 -18.34
C ALA A 54 14.04 -11.83 -16.92
N LEU A 55 15.32 -11.49 -16.83
CA LEU A 55 16.08 -11.42 -15.59
C LEU A 55 16.77 -10.07 -15.46
N SER A 56 16.76 -9.52 -14.26
CA SER A 56 17.56 -8.35 -13.94
C SER A 56 19.02 -8.73 -13.75
N ASN A 57 19.93 -7.84 -14.14
CA ASN A 57 21.37 -8.00 -13.92
C ASN A 57 21.79 -7.72 -12.47
N SER A 58 20.91 -7.13 -11.65
CA SER A 58 21.14 -6.88 -10.23
C SER A 58 19.84 -6.88 -9.43
N ILE A 59 19.96 -6.96 -8.12
CA ILE A 59 18.85 -6.81 -7.17
C ILE A 59 18.79 -5.41 -6.56
N ALA A 60 19.68 -4.52 -7.01
CA ALA A 60 19.83 -3.18 -6.51
C ALA A 60 19.52 -2.19 -7.62
N THR A 61 18.51 -1.35 -7.40
CA THR A 61 18.11 -0.26 -8.28
C THR A 61 19.29 0.56 -8.83
N THR A 62 20.26 0.87 -7.98
CA THR A 62 21.45 1.67 -8.31
C THR A 62 22.43 0.97 -9.26
N GLN A 63 22.20 -0.31 -9.57
CA GLN A 63 22.95 -1.08 -10.56
C GLN A 63 22.06 -1.49 -11.73
N SER A 64 20.84 -1.92 -11.46
CA SER A 64 19.88 -2.36 -12.47
C SER A 64 19.46 -1.24 -13.42
N VAL A 65 19.12 -0.06 -12.89
CA VAL A 65 18.66 1.08 -13.72
C VAL A 65 19.77 1.61 -14.63
N PRO A 66 21.02 1.85 -14.15
CA PRO A 66 22.13 2.13 -15.05
C PRO A 66 22.37 1.05 -16.09
N ALA A 67 22.27 -0.24 -15.74
CA ALA A 67 22.46 -1.32 -16.69
C ALA A 67 21.41 -1.30 -17.81
N ILE A 68 20.14 -1.06 -17.46
CA ILE A 68 19.04 -0.87 -18.40
C ILE A 68 19.32 0.31 -19.34
N LEU A 69 19.73 1.46 -18.80
CA LEU A 69 19.89 2.71 -19.57
C LEU A 69 21.21 2.83 -20.34
N THR A 70 22.15 1.93 -20.10
CA THR A 70 23.45 1.89 -20.80
C THR A 70 23.60 0.68 -21.72
N GLY A 71 22.80 -0.37 -21.54
CA GLY A 71 23.01 -1.64 -22.22
C GLY A 71 24.30 -2.34 -21.79
N ARG A 72 24.85 -1.97 -20.63
CA ARG A 72 26.13 -2.47 -20.11
C ARG A 72 25.98 -2.97 -18.69
N LEU A 73 26.79 -3.96 -18.31
CA LEU A 73 26.85 -4.39 -16.93
C LEU A 73 27.42 -3.26 -16.08
N GLY A 74 26.66 -2.84 -15.07
CA GLY A 74 27.08 -1.80 -14.14
C GLY A 74 28.29 -2.22 -13.31
N SER A 75 28.97 -1.23 -12.73
CA SER A 75 30.03 -1.47 -11.74
C SER A 75 29.56 -1.01 -10.37
N LYS A 76 29.89 -1.79 -9.34
CA LYS A 76 29.57 -1.48 -7.94
C LYS A 76 30.27 -0.24 -7.39
N ASP A 77 31.36 0.18 -8.04
CA ASP A 77 32.18 1.32 -7.60
C ASP A 77 31.68 2.65 -8.18
N LEU A 78 30.66 2.59 -9.05
CA LEU A 78 30.09 3.74 -9.73
C LEU A 78 28.79 4.17 -9.05
N SER A 79 28.65 5.47 -8.84
CA SER A 79 27.40 6.10 -8.42
C SER A 79 26.42 6.09 -9.60
N PRO A 80 25.09 5.89 -9.38
CA PRO A 80 24.09 5.91 -10.45
C PRO A 80 23.79 7.34 -10.93
N SER A 81 24.83 8.02 -11.44
CA SER A 81 24.78 9.41 -11.89
C SER A 81 25.41 9.56 -13.27
N ALA A 82 25.03 10.60 -13.99
CA ALA A 82 25.56 10.96 -15.30
C ALA A 82 27.07 11.27 -15.30
N VAL A 83 27.66 11.51 -14.12
CA VAL A 83 29.12 11.70 -13.98
C VAL A 83 29.86 10.37 -14.16
N ASP A 84 29.36 9.32 -13.51
CA ASP A 84 29.97 8.00 -13.52
C ASP A 84 29.46 7.13 -14.69
N TYR A 85 28.26 7.42 -15.19
CA TYR A 85 27.67 6.86 -16.40
C TYR A 85 27.44 7.96 -17.45
N PRO A 86 28.50 8.42 -18.16
CA PRO A 86 28.39 9.52 -19.11
C PRO A 86 27.73 9.12 -20.45
N ASP A 87 27.70 7.82 -20.75
CA ASP A 87 27.09 7.27 -21.96
C ASP A 87 25.82 6.53 -21.56
N THR A 88 24.67 7.20 -21.70
CA THR A 88 23.32 6.71 -21.39
C THR A 88 22.41 6.89 -22.60
N LEU A 89 21.26 6.19 -22.63
CA LEU A 89 20.23 6.36 -23.66
C LEU A 89 19.84 7.84 -23.84
N PHE A 90 19.73 8.58 -22.74
CA PHE A 90 19.44 10.02 -22.75
C PHE A 90 20.48 10.79 -23.57
N ARG A 91 21.77 10.53 -23.32
CA ARG A 91 22.87 11.17 -24.03
C ARG A 91 22.97 10.74 -25.48
N LEU A 92 22.67 9.47 -25.77
CA LEU A 92 22.67 8.94 -27.13
C LEU A 92 21.64 9.65 -28.00
N LEU A 93 20.44 9.90 -27.46
CA LEU A 93 19.34 10.51 -28.21
C LEU A 93 19.29 12.05 -28.08
N ASP A 94 20.22 12.66 -27.34
CA ASP A 94 20.31 14.12 -27.18
C ASP A 94 20.38 14.86 -28.51
N GLY A 95 19.51 15.85 -28.68
CA GLY A 95 19.38 16.68 -29.88
C GLY A 95 18.60 16.05 -31.03
N SER A 96 18.23 14.76 -30.94
CA SER A 96 17.34 14.06 -31.89
C SER A 96 15.96 13.80 -31.30
N TYR A 97 15.85 13.72 -29.97
CA TYR A 97 14.62 13.48 -29.22
C TYR A 97 14.36 14.59 -28.19
N GLU A 98 13.08 14.89 -27.96
CA GLU A 98 12.62 15.63 -26.78
C GLU A 98 12.56 14.70 -25.57
N MET A 99 13.06 15.17 -24.42
CA MET A 99 13.26 14.34 -23.24
C MET A 99 12.21 14.65 -22.17
N HIS A 100 11.42 13.64 -21.79
CA HIS A 100 10.52 13.67 -20.64
C HIS A 100 10.96 12.60 -19.66
N VAL A 101 11.88 12.95 -18.77
CA VAL A 101 12.56 12.00 -17.90
C VAL A 101 12.10 12.19 -16.46
N ILE A 102 11.79 11.08 -15.78
CA ILE A 102 11.55 11.01 -14.34
C ILE A 102 12.45 9.93 -13.72
N GLU A 103 13.38 10.36 -12.88
CA GLU A 103 14.26 9.54 -12.06
C GLU A 103 14.01 9.75 -10.56
N TRP A 104 13.78 8.65 -9.84
CA TRP A 104 13.59 8.70 -8.38
C TRP A 104 14.89 8.48 -7.59
N VAL A 105 15.58 7.37 -7.88
CA VAL A 105 16.80 6.94 -7.16
C VAL A 105 18.09 7.35 -7.88
N THR A 106 18.01 7.60 -9.18
CA THR A 106 19.16 7.82 -10.07
C THR A 106 19.26 9.28 -10.55
N GLU A 107 20.42 9.63 -11.08
CA GLU A 107 20.70 10.94 -11.70
C GLU A 107 21.42 10.74 -13.04
N LEU A 108 20.92 9.83 -13.87
CA LEU A 108 21.56 9.39 -15.11
C LEU A 108 21.31 10.33 -16.29
N CYS A 109 20.29 11.19 -16.24
CA CYS A 109 20.12 12.26 -17.23
C CYS A 109 20.93 13.51 -16.85
N PRO A 110 21.90 13.95 -17.68
CA PRO A 110 22.62 15.20 -17.45
C PRO A 110 21.68 16.42 -17.46
N GLN A 111 21.95 17.43 -16.62
CA GLN A 111 21.15 18.67 -16.56
C GLN A 111 21.05 19.40 -17.90
N GLU A 112 22.07 19.28 -18.76
CA GLU A 112 22.05 19.91 -20.08
C GLU A 112 21.06 19.24 -21.05
N VAL A 113 20.70 17.98 -20.78
CA VAL A 113 19.78 17.16 -21.58
C VAL A 113 18.37 17.18 -20.97
N CYS A 114 18.27 17.18 -19.64
CA CYS A 114 17.01 17.23 -18.88
C CYS A 114 16.94 18.46 -17.95
N PRO A 115 16.68 19.67 -18.48
CA PRO A 115 16.68 20.90 -17.68
C PRO A 115 15.50 20.99 -16.70
N ASP A 116 14.36 20.35 -17.01
CA ASP A 116 13.16 20.36 -16.15
C ASP A 116 13.34 19.58 -14.83
N PHE A 117 14.40 18.79 -14.73
CA PHE A 117 14.80 18.10 -13.49
C PHE A 117 15.50 19.02 -12.47
N ALA A 118 15.77 20.28 -12.82
CA ALA A 118 16.52 21.22 -11.99
C ALA A 118 15.73 21.80 -10.80
N ASP A 119 14.41 21.59 -10.71
CA ASP A 119 13.57 21.98 -9.56
C ASP A 119 13.70 21.02 -8.36
N ARG A 120 14.93 20.62 -8.01
CA ARG A 120 15.19 19.95 -6.74
C ARG A 120 15.36 20.98 -5.63
N ALA A 121 14.55 20.84 -4.57
CA ALA A 121 14.80 21.52 -3.31
C ALA A 121 16.24 21.23 -2.83
N PRO A 122 16.99 22.24 -2.34
CA PRO A 122 18.37 22.05 -1.94
C PRO A 122 18.46 21.02 -0.81
N VAL A 123 19.24 19.96 -1.02
CA VAL A 123 19.58 19.00 0.04
C VAL A 123 20.24 19.78 1.17
N ARG A 124 19.53 19.96 2.30
CA ARG A 124 20.09 20.66 3.45
C ARG A 124 21.23 19.81 4.01
N PHE A 125 22.44 20.39 4.12
CA PHE A 125 23.63 19.70 4.66
C PHE A 125 23.39 19.01 6.03
N ALA A 126 22.42 19.51 6.80
CA ALA A 126 21.99 18.92 8.06
C ALA A 126 21.31 17.54 7.91
N SER A 127 20.49 17.31 6.88
CA SER A 127 19.82 16.01 6.67
C SER A 127 20.83 14.94 6.23
N LEU A 128 21.77 15.28 5.36
CA LEU A 128 22.90 14.43 4.99
C LEU A 128 23.76 14.03 6.20
N LEU A 129 24.04 14.97 7.12
CA LEU A 129 24.79 14.69 8.34
C LEU A 129 24.02 13.78 9.30
N MET A 130 22.70 13.93 9.38
CA MET A 130 21.85 13.06 10.19
C MET A 130 21.78 11.65 9.62
N ASP A 131 21.59 11.52 8.31
CA ASP A 131 21.58 10.23 7.62
C ASP A 131 22.94 9.52 7.72
N ALA A 132 24.03 10.26 7.51
CA ALA A 132 25.38 9.76 7.73
C ALA A 132 25.60 9.34 9.20
N GLY A 133 24.97 10.02 10.16
CA GLY A 133 24.99 9.65 11.57
C GLY A 133 24.28 8.32 11.86
N VAL A 134 23.13 8.07 11.22
CA VAL A 134 22.40 6.79 11.35
C VAL A 134 23.20 5.65 10.71
N VAL A 135 23.72 5.84 9.50
CA VAL A 135 24.57 4.87 8.82
C VAL A 135 25.84 4.59 9.63
N TYR A 136 26.51 5.63 10.13
CA TYR A 136 27.68 5.49 11.01
C TYR A 136 27.34 4.74 12.30
N GLY A 137 26.15 4.97 12.86
CA GLY A 137 25.62 4.24 14.00
C GLY A 137 25.47 2.75 13.71
N HIS A 138 24.91 2.38 12.56
CA HIS A 138 24.82 0.98 12.11
C HIS A 138 26.19 0.32 11.90
N LEU A 139 27.19 1.09 11.50
CA LEU A 139 28.55 0.56 11.31
C LEU A 139 29.32 0.39 12.63
N THR A 140 29.08 1.24 13.63
CA THR A 140 29.97 1.34 14.80
C THR A 140 29.35 0.92 16.13
N LEU A 141 28.03 0.91 16.24
CA LEU A 141 27.36 0.56 17.50
C LEU A 141 27.30 -0.96 17.73
N PRO A 142 27.36 -1.40 19.00
CA PRO A 142 27.10 -2.79 19.37
C PRO A 142 25.65 -3.20 19.05
N PRO A 143 25.37 -4.50 18.82
CA PRO A 143 24.07 -4.99 18.33
C PRO A 143 22.84 -4.44 19.08
N VAL A 144 22.89 -4.41 20.41
CA VAL A 144 21.80 -3.91 21.28
C VAL A 144 21.49 -2.42 21.08
N ALA A 145 22.46 -1.63 20.63
CA ALA A 145 22.28 -0.22 20.32
C ALA A 145 21.89 0.02 18.84
N ARG A 146 22.27 -0.91 17.95
CA ARG A 146 21.82 -0.91 16.54
C ARG A 146 20.32 -1.17 16.40
N GLU A 147 19.77 -2.06 17.22
CA GLU A 147 18.32 -2.33 17.27
C GLU A 147 17.47 -1.10 17.60
N ARG A 148 18.09 -0.02 18.11
CA ARG A 148 17.42 1.26 18.41
C ARG A 148 17.59 2.32 17.33
N LEU A 149 18.36 2.04 16.29
CA LEU A 149 18.52 2.93 15.15
C LEU A 149 17.47 2.61 14.09
N PRO A 150 16.97 3.62 13.36
CA PRO A 150 16.10 3.39 12.21
C PRO A 150 16.77 2.50 11.18
N SER A 151 16.02 1.60 10.54
CA SER A 151 16.55 0.76 9.47
C SER A 151 17.05 1.62 8.31
N ILE A 152 18.22 1.24 7.77
CA ILE A 152 18.82 1.85 6.58
C ILE A 152 18.56 1.03 5.31
N ASP A 153 17.85 -0.10 5.42
CA ASP A 153 17.64 -1.04 4.33
C ASP A 153 16.40 -0.68 3.48
N ASN A 154 15.55 0.22 3.99
CA ASN A 154 14.24 0.56 3.44
C ASN A 154 14.19 1.93 2.75
N ALA A 155 15.25 2.74 2.84
CA ALA A 155 15.31 4.07 2.24
C ALA A 155 16.76 4.47 1.91
N TRP A 156 16.96 5.43 1.02
CA TRP A 156 18.29 5.96 0.65
C TRP A 156 18.68 7.24 1.41
N ARG A 157 17.71 7.91 2.03
CA ARG A 157 17.85 9.17 2.79
C ARG A 157 16.65 9.35 3.73
N GLY A 158 16.76 10.22 4.73
CA GLY A 158 15.67 10.57 5.63
C GLY A 158 15.39 9.54 6.72
N PHE A 159 16.41 8.84 7.23
CA PHE A 159 16.24 7.71 8.15
C PHE A 159 15.59 8.08 9.49
N LEU A 160 15.64 9.36 9.89
CA LEU A 160 15.11 9.85 11.16
C LEU A 160 13.76 10.60 11.04
N GLY A 161 13.06 10.48 9.92
CA GLY A 161 11.69 11.01 9.78
C GLY A 161 11.59 12.54 9.74
N GLN A 162 12.60 13.26 9.25
CA GLN A 162 12.43 14.68 8.92
C GLN A 162 11.80 14.81 7.52
N ALA A 163 10.47 14.89 7.50
CA ALA A 163 9.63 15.30 6.38
C ALA A 163 9.80 16.81 6.07
N ASP A 164 11.02 17.26 5.77
CA ASP A 164 11.32 18.70 5.60
C ASP A 164 11.73 19.07 4.17
N THR A 165 11.19 18.34 3.20
CA THR A 165 11.03 18.83 1.82
C THR A 165 9.62 18.49 1.33
N PRO A 166 8.68 19.45 1.32
CA PRO A 166 7.66 19.41 0.30
C PRO A 166 8.41 19.57 -1.02
N GLU A 167 8.52 18.50 -1.80
CA GLU A 167 8.74 18.69 -3.24
C GLU A 167 7.58 19.54 -3.78
N PRO A 168 7.77 20.34 -4.84
CA PRO A 168 6.65 21.00 -5.48
C PRO A 168 5.76 19.90 -6.07
N ALA A 169 4.78 19.48 -5.28
CA ALA A 169 3.54 18.94 -5.77
C ALA A 169 2.96 20.05 -6.63
N GLY A 170 3.24 20.01 -7.93
CA GLY A 170 2.35 20.67 -8.87
C GLY A 170 0.96 20.16 -8.54
N ASP A 171 0.04 21.09 -8.28
CA ASP A 171 -1.37 20.83 -7.99
C ASP A 171 -2.04 20.19 -9.21
N VAL A 172 -1.70 18.94 -9.50
CA VAL A 172 -2.35 18.14 -10.54
C VAL A 172 -3.48 17.40 -9.84
N GLU A 173 -4.63 18.06 -9.70
CA GLU A 173 -5.89 17.35 -9.49
C GLU A 173 -6.03 16.35 -10.65
N VAL A 174 -6.02 15.05 -10.35
CA VAL A 174 -6.18 14.00 -11.37
C VAL A 174 -7.66 13.66 -11.47
N PRO A 175 -8.34 13.95 -12.59
CA PRO A 175 -9.76 13.64 -12.73
C PRO A 175 -10.03 12.14 -12.51
N GLY A 176 -10.94 11.84 -11.59
CA GLY A 176 -11.37 10.47 -11.30
C GLY A 176 -10.38 9.61 -10.52
N LEU A 177 -9.36 10.18 -9.87
CA LEU A 177 -8.62 9.50 -8.79
C LEU A 177 -9.01 10.10 -7.43
N PRO A 178 -9.20 9.27 -6.40
CA PRO A 178 -9.34 9.75 -5.02
C PRO A 178 -8.10 10.58 -4.64
N VAL A 179 -8.29 11.80 -4.12
CA VAL A 179 -7.18 12.67 -3.72
C VAL A 179 -6.84 12.35 -2.26
N PRO A 180 -5.65 11.79 -1.95
CA PRO A 180 -5.27 11.56 -0.56
C PRO A 180 -5.16 12.91 0.19
N PRO A 181 -5.46 12.96 1.50
CA PRO A 181 -5.31 14.16 2.30
C PRO A 181 -3.88 14.72 2.17
N ASP A 182 -3.77 16.06 2.09
CA ASP A 182 -2.71 16.89 1.49
C ASP A 182 -1.23 16.61 1.82
N GLU A 183 -0.89 15.62 2.63
CA GLU A 183 0.49 15.23 2.98
C GLU A 183 0.91 13.85 2.45
N ASP A 184 -0.02 13.07 1.87
CA ASP A 184 0.15 11.63 1.62
C ASP A 184 0.19 11.24 0.12
N ARG A 185 0.65 12.16 -0.74
CA ARG A 185 0.69 11.91 -2.19
C ARG A 185 1.81 10.93 -2.52
N SER A 186 1.46 9.67 -2.81
CA SER A 186 2.40 8.67 -3.34
C SER A 186 3.13 9.26 -4.55
N PRO A 187 4.44 9.57 -4.48
CA PRO A 187 5.10 10.46 -5.44
C PRO A 187 5.01 9.94 -6.88
N TRP A 188 5.03 8.61 -7.04
CA TRP A 188 5.02 7.94 -8.35
C TRP A 188 3.72 8.14 -9.14
N VAL A 189 2.58 8.36 -8.49
CA VAL A 189 1.30 8.64 -9.17
C VAL A 189 1.37 9.99 -9.88
N GLY A 190 1.84 11.02 -9.17
CA GLY A 190 2.04 12.35 -9.74
C GLY A 190 3.05 12.35 -10.88
N TYR A 191 4.12 11.56 -10.76
CA TYR A 191 5.13 11.41 -11.80
C TYR A 191 4.60 10.72 -13.06
N LEU A 192 3.94 9.57 -12.92
CA LEU A 192 3.34 8.90 -14.06
C LEU A 192 2.30 9.80 -14.75
N GLN A 193 1.53 10.56 -13.98
CA GLN A 193 0.62 11.54 -14.55
C GLN A 193 1.34 12.66 -15.32
N ARG A 194 2.53 13.11 -14.89
CA ARG A 194 3.34 14.07 -15.67
C ARG A 194 3.76 13.49 -17.02
N ILE A 195 4.14 12.21 -17.06
CA ILE A 195 4.42 11.51 -18.33
C ILE A 195 3.17 11.46 -19.20
N ILE A 196 2.03 11.01 -18.65
CA ILE A 196 0.73 10.95 -19.35
C ILE A 196 0.38 12.32 -19.93
N ASN A 197 0.44 13.38 -19.13
CA ASN A 197 0.13 14.74 -19.58
C ASN A 197 1.13 15.29 -20.61
N GLY A 198 2.34 14.76 -20.65
CA GLY A 198 3.37 15.09 -21.63
C GLY A 198 3.20 14.40 -22.99
N ILE A 199 2.23 13.49 -23.13
CA ILE A 199 1.95 12.80 -24.39
C ILE A 199 0.87 13.56 -25.16
N TYR A 200 1.24 14.09 -26.32
CA TYR A 200 0.35 14.87 -27.19
C TYR A 200 0.50 14.47 -28.65
N LYS A 201 -0.58 14.72 -29.40
CA LYS A 201 -0.66 14.43 -30.83
C LYS A 201 0.34 15.28 -31.64
N ASP A 202 0.93 14.68 -32.68
CA ASP A 202 1.88 15.31 -33.61
C ASP A 202 3.17 15.85 -32.93
N ALA A 203 3.55 15.30 -31.77
CA ALA A 203 4.79 15.63 -31.08
C ALA A 203 6.03 15.32 -31.96
N PRO A 204 7.14 16.07 -31.81
CA PRO A 204 8.44 15.61 -32.31
C PRO A 204 8.80 14.25 -31.69
N PRO A 205 9.82 13.53 -32.18
CA PRO A 205 10.26 12.28 -31.55
C PRO A 205 10.57 12.51 -30.07
N THR A 206 9.87 11.80 -29.18
CA THR A 206 9.96 11.97 -27.73
C THR A 206 10.49 10.71 -27.06
N LEU A 207 11.29 10.88 -26.01
CA LEU A 207 11.64 9.83 -25.06
C LEU A 207 10.96 10.16 -23.73
N SER A 208 9.89 9.44 -23.44
CA SER A 208 9.22 9.44 -22.14
C SER A 208 9.79 8.32 -21.28
N PHE A 209 10.60 8.69 -20.29
CA PHE A 209 11.17 7.76 -19.32
C PHE A 209 10.61 8.01 -17.93
N ALA A 210 10.18 6.96 -17.24
CA ALA A 210 9.90 7.04 -15.82
C ALA A 210 10.41 5.80 -15.09
N HIS A 211 11.22 6.03 -14.06
CA HIS A 211 11.50 5.05 -13.04
C HIS A 211 10.53 5.26 -11.86
N LEU A 212 9.54 4.39 -11.77
CA LEU A 212 8.48 4.42 -10.77
C LEU A 212 8.85 3.56 -9.58
N GLN A 213 8.69 4.10 -8.36
CA GLN A 213 8.86 3.37 -7.11
C GLN A 213 7.71 2.37 -6.84
N ALA A 214 6.99 1.92 -7.86
CA ALA A 214 5.85 1.02 -7.72
C ALA A 214 6.17 -0.34 -8.34
N PRO A 215 5.74 -1.46 -7.72
CA PRO A 215 5.01 -1.58 -6.45
C PRO A 215 5.91 -1.74 -5.20
N HIS A 216 7.08 -1.09 -5.12
CA HIS A 216 7.94 -1.10 -3.93
C HIS A 216 7.18 -0.69 -2.65
N VAL A 217 7.63 -1.21 -1.51
CA VAL A 217 7.08 -0.90 -0.17
C VAL A 217 7.17 0.61 0.16
N PRO A 218 6.32 1.16 1.06
CA PRO A 218 5.22 0.51 1.76
C PRO A 218 4.07 0.14 0.82
N TRP A 219 3.47 -1.04 1.03
CA TRP A 219 2.24 -1.45 0.32
C TRP A 219 1.04 -0.92 1.09
N ASN A 220 0.46 0.19 0.63
CA ASN A 220 -0.59 0.93 1.32
C ASN A 220 -1.72 1.44 0.39
N ILE A 221 -1.71 1.03 -0.88
CA ILE A 221 -2.67 1.47 -1.89
C ILE A 221 -3.61 0.31 -2.27
N ASN A 222 -4.91 0.56 -2.23
CA ASN A 222 -5.94 -0.34 -2.71
C ASN A 222 -5.96 -0.39 -4.25
N PRO A 223 -6.56 -1.43 -4.86
CA PRO A 223 -6.73 -1.50 -6.32
C PRO A 223 -7.42 -0.29 -6.94
N SER A 224 -8.32 0.39 -6.21
CA SER A 224 -8.98 1.62 -6.66
C SER A 224 -8.08 2.87 -6.68
N GLY A 225 -6.91 2.81 -6.03
CA GLY A 225 -6.02 3.94 -5.81
C GLY A 225 -6.19 4.66 -4.48
N SER A 226 -7.16 4.26 -3.65
CA SER A 226 -7.30 4.80 -2.29
C SER A 226 -6.22 4.25 -1.35
N HIS A 227 -5.75 5.06 -0.42
CA HIS A 227 -4.86 4.61 0.65
C HIS A 227 -5.66 3.84 1.71
N TYR A 228 -5.07 2.82 2.33
CA TYR A 228 -5.71 2.07 3.42
C TYR A 228 -4.94 2.09 4.75
N ALA A 229 -3.74 2.65 4.76
CA ALA A 229 -2.90 2.80 5.95
C ALA A 229 -2.42 4.24 6.06
N ARG A 230 -2.38 4.78 7.28
CA ARG A 230 -2.05 6.19 7.52
C ARG A 230 -0.54 6.43 7.52
N PRO A 231 -0.07 7.67 7.26
CA PRO A 231 1.36 7.99 7.27
C PRO A 231 2.10 7.68 8.55
N GLU A 232 1.46 7.83 9.70
CA GLU A 232 2.07 7.55 11.00
C GLU A 232 2.29 6.05 11.22
N GLU A 233 1.68 5.20 10.40
CA GLU A 233 1.84 3.75 10.37
C GLU A 233 2.93 3.31 9.37
N TYR A 234 3.57 4.25 8.65
CA TYR A 234 4.64 3.98 7.70
C TYR A 234 5.97 3.73 8.41
N THR A 235 6.09 2.57 9.04
CA THR A 235 7.38 1.99 9.41
C THR A 235 7.38 0.48 9.12
N GLU A 236 8.58 -0.11 9.00
CA GLU A 236 8.93 -1.51 8.71
C GLU A 236 7.81 -2.47 8.25
N VAL A 237 7.98 -3.10 7.08
CA VAL A 237 7.07 -4.15 6.57
C VAL A 237 6.76 -5.15 7.67
N GLU A 238 5.48 -5.27 8.05
CA GLU A 238 5.09 -6.14 9.15
C GLU A 238 5.57 -7.57 8.95
N GLY A 239 6.12 -8.18 10.01
CA GLY A 239 6.69 -9.52 9.95
C GLY A 239 8.06 -9.58 9.26
N VAL A 240 8.69 -8.43 8.99
CA VAL A 240 10.08 -8.34 8.56
C VAL A 240 10.93 -7.76 9.69
N ALA A 241 12.00 -8.47 10.07
CA ALA A 241 12.98 -8.00 11.04
C ALA A 241 14.39 -8.09 10.43
N ASN A 242 15.13 -6.97 10.43
CA ASN A 242 16.44 -6.86 9.78
C ASN A 242 16.44 -7.37 8.33
N GLY A 243 15.37 -7.08 7.58
CA GLY A 243 15.20 -7.51 6.20
C GLY A 243 14.75 -8.97 6.00
N TYR A 244 14.61 -9.78 7.06
CA TYR A 244 14.12 -11.16 6.97
C TYR A 244 12.64 -11.25 7.33
N TRP A 245 11.88 -11.98 6.51
CA TRP A 245 10.57 -12.47 6.93
C TRP A 245 10.73 -13.36 8.17
N VAL A 246 9.80 -13.26 9.11
CA VAL A 246 9.68 -14.25 10.18
C VAL A 246 9.39 -15.63 9.58
N ALA A 247 9.65 -16.68 10.36
CA ALA A 247 9.44 -18.06 9.91
C ALA A 247 7.95 -18.42 9.75
N ASP A 248 7.07 -17.70 10.44
CA ASP A 248 5.63 -17.79 10.23
C ASP A 248 5.29 -17.32 8.80
N PRO A 249 4.60 -18.13 7.98
CA PRO A 249 4.22 -17.73 6.64
C PRO A 249 3.18 -16.61 6.59
N GLU A 250 2.41 -16.40 7.67
CA GLU A 250 1.26 -15.50 7.65
C GLU A 250 1.59 -14.04 7.32
N PRO A 251 2.62 -13.42 7.93
CA PRO A 251 2.98 -12.04 7.57
C PRO A 251 3.50 -11.90 6.14
N ALA A 252 4.22 -12.90 5.63
CA ALA A 252 4.72 -12.89 4.26
C ALA A 252 3.58 -13.04 3.24
N ARG A 253 2.58 -13.88 3.55
CA ARG A 253 1.34 -14.01 2.78
C ARG A 253 0.55 -12.70 2.77
N LEU A 254 0.38 -12.05 3.92
CA LEU A 254 -0.28 -10.73 4.00
C LEU A 254 0.49 -9.67 3.22
N GLY A 255 1.82 -9.67 3.30
CA GLY A 255 2.68 -8.82 2.48
C GLY A 255 2.45 -9.04 0.98
N PHE A 256 2.32 -10.30 0.55
CA PHE A 256 2.03 -10.62 -0.85
C PHE A 256 0.62 -10.15 -1.28
N GLN A 257 -0.41 -10.31 -0.44
CA GLN A 257 -1.75 -9.77 -0.72
C GLN A 257 -1.72 -8.24 -0.92
N ARG A 258 -1.01 -7.53 -0.03
CA ARG A 258 -0.84 -6.07 -0.10
C ARG A 258 -0.06 -5.63 -1.34
N HIS A 259 0.98 -6.37 -1.73
CA HIS A 259 1.72 -6.17 -2.98
C HIS A 259 0.79 -6.29 -4.20
N LEU A 260 -0.08 -7.32 -4.24
CA LEU A 260 -1.05 -7.49 -5.33
C LEU A 260 -2.08 -6.35 -5.39
N TYR A 261 -2.53 -5.82 -4.25
CA TYR A 261 -3.45 -4.67 -4.20
C TYR A 261 -2.83 -3.43 -4.85
N GLN A 262 -1.59 -3.11 -4.46
CA GLN A 262 -0.85 -1.98 -5.03
C GLN A 262 -0.51 -2.20 -6.51
N LEU A 263 -0.20 -3.44 -6.90
CA LEU A 263 0.01 -3.81 -8.31
C LEU A 263 -1.26 -3.66 -9.15
N GLY A 264 -2.45 -3.91 -8.59
CA GLY A 264 -3.73 -3.66 -9.26
C GLY A 264 -3.95 -2.18 -9.58
N PHE A 265 -3.55 -1.30 -8.68
CA PHE A 265 -3.58 0.13 -8.96
C PHE A 265 -2.52 0.56 -9.99
N LEU A 266 -1.31 0.00 -9.92
CA LEU A 266 -0.29 0.19 -10.95
C LEU A 266 -0.80 -0.23 -12.34
N ASP A 267 -1.47 -1.38 -12.45
CA ASP A 267 -2.11 -1.82 -13.70
C ASP A 267 -3.13 -0.79 -14.22
N THR A 268 -3.97 -0.25 -13.34
CA THR A 268 -4.93 0.82 -13.70
C THR A 268 -4.21 2.05 -14.26
N MET A 269 -3.10 2.45 -13.64
CA MET A 269 -2.31 3.58 -14.09
C MET A 269 -1.58 3.30 -15.43
N MET A 270 -1.12 2.07 -15.65
CA MET A 270 -0.61 1.64 -16.95
C MET A 270 -1.69 1.72 -18.03
N GLY A 271 -2.93 1.35 -17.69
CA GLY A 271 -4.08 1.53 -18.58
C GLY A 271 -4.27 2.97 -19.03
N ARG A 272 -4.23 3.92 -18.08
CA ARG A 272 -4.34 5.36 -18.40
C ARG A 272 -3.21 5.84 -19.30
N LEU A 273 -1.99 5.33 -19.13
CA LEU A 273 -0.87 5.65 -20.02
C LEU A 273 -1.13 5.19 -21.45
N PHE A 274 -1.59 3.96 -21.61
CA PHE A 274 -1.88 3.40 -22.93
C PHE A 274 -3.07 4.11 -23.59
N ASP A 275 -4.13 4.39 -22.83
CA ASP A 275 -5.29 5.14 -23.32
C ASP A 275 -4.88 6.55 -23.80
N GLN A 276 -3.98 7.22 -23.08
CA GLN A 276 -3.44 8.52 -23.50
C GLN A 276 -2.60 8.43 -24.78
N LEU A 277 -1.83 7.34 -24.96
CA LEU A 277 -1.10 7.09 -26.21
C LEU A 277 -2.07 6.85 -27.37
N GLU A 278 -3.18 6.14 -27.14
CA GLU A 278 -4.24 5.93 -28.13
C GLU A 278 -4.93 7.25 -28.50
N ASP A 279 -5.33 8.05 -27.51
CA ASP A 279 -5.98 9.35 -27.70
C ASP A 279 -5.08 10.36 -28.43
N ALA A 280 -3.77 10.31 -28.18
CA ALA A 280 -2.77 11.08 -28.92
C ALA A 280 -2.52 10.55 -30.35
N GLY A 281 -3.04 9.37 -30.69
CA GLY A 281 -2.76 8.67 -31.95
C GLY A 281 -1.33 8.16 -32.06
N ALA A 282 -0.64 8.01 -30.93
CA ALA A 282 0.75 7.58 -30.86
C ALA A 282 0.90 6.08 -30.58
N TRP A 283 -0.13 5.39 -30.07
CA TRP A 283 -0.06 3.99 -29.66
C TRP A 283 0.48 3.07 -30.77
N GLU A 284 -0.07 3.12 -31.99
CA GLU A 284 0.40 2.27 -33.09
C GLU A 284 1.88 2.51 -33.43
N GLU A 285 2.32 3.76 -33.49
CA GLU A 285 3.69 4.15 -33.89
C GLU A 285 4.72 3.96 -32.76
N ALA A 286 4.30 4.12 -31.50
CA ALA A 286 5.20 4.15 -30.36
C ALA A 286 5.83 2.78 -30.08
N MET A 287 7.10 2.83 -29.67
CA MET A 287 7.73 1.73 -28.96
C MET A 287 7.49 1.90 -27.45
N VAL A 288 6.80 0.94 -26.84
CA VAL A 288 6.47 0.98 -25.40
C VAL A 288 7.19 -0.17 -24.71
N ILE A 289 8.03 0.15 -23.73
CA ILE A 289 8.82 -0.79 -22.96
C ILE A 289 8.42 -0.65 -21.50
N VAL A 290 8.00 -1.75 -20.89
CA VAL A 290 7.74 -1.83 -19.45
C VAL A 290 8.61 -2.93 -18.87
N VAL A 291 9.49 -2.58 -17.93
CA VAL A 291 10.44 -3.49 -17.30
C VAL A 291 10.47 -3.25 -15.79
N ALA A 292 10.75 -4.26 -14.96
CA ALA A 292 11.13 -4.01 -13.57
C ALA A 292 12.65 -4.05 -13.38
N ASP A 293 13.18 -3.20 -12.51
CA ASP A 293 14.61 -3.12 -12.21
C ASP A 293 15.10 -4.33 -11.42
N HIS A 294 14.27 -4.87 -10.52
CA HIS A 294 14.43 -6.11 -9.78
C HIS A 294 13.08 -6.54 -9.17
N GLY A 295 13.04 -7.72 -8.57
CA GLY A 295 11.86 -8.22 -7.87
C GLY A 295 11.92 -8.04 -6.34
N ALA A 296 11.01 -8.70 -5.64
CA ALA A 296 10.90 -8.75 -4.19
C ALA A 296 10.55 -10.18 -3.74
N SER A 297 11.21 -10.65 -2.67
CA SER A 297 10.97 -11.97 -2.10
C SER A 297 9.89 -11.93 -1.04
N PHE A 298 9.01 -12.94 -1.08
CA PHE A 298 8.01 -13.18 -0.04
C PHE A 298 8.29 -14.49 0.72
N VAL A 299 9.44 -15.13 0.53
CA VAL A 299 9.71 -16.45 1.13
C VAL A 299 9.86 -16.36 2.66
N PRO A 300 9.05 -17.08 3.47
CA PRO A 300 9.14 -17.05 4.92
C PRO A 300 10.51 -17.46 5.45
N GLY A 301 11.00 -16.79 6.49
CA GLY A 301 12.33 -17.03 7.06
C GLY A 301 13.51 -16.52 6.21
N GLN A 302 13.27 -15.99 5.01
CA GLN A 302 14.30 -15.52 4.09
C GLN A 302 14.32 -14.00 3.99
N HIS A 303 15.44 -13.46 3.50
CA HIS A 303 15.56 -12.03 3.29
C HIS A 303 14.65 -11.54 2.15
N ARG A 304 14.06 -10.35 2.31
CA ARG A 304 13.13 -9.76 1.33
C ARG A 304 13.82 -9.22 0.08
N ARG A 305 15.03 -8.69 0.24
CA ARG A 305 15.83 -8.02 -0.83
C ARG A 305 17.21 -8.63 -1.11
N TRP A 306 17.57 -9.74 -0.46
CA TRP A 306 18.93 -10.27 -0.52
C TRP A 306 18.91 -11.71 -1.00
N PRO A 307 19.79 -12.11 -1.93
CA PRO A 307 19.61 -13.34 -2.66
C PRO A 307 20.30 -14.49 -1.91
N TYR A 308 19.48 -15.46 -1.55
CA TYR A 308 19.86 -16.79 -1.11
C TYR A 308 19.48 -17.80 -2.19
N GLU A 309 19.55 -19.10 -1.92
CA GLU A 309 19.17 -20.11 -2.92
C GLU A 309 17.65 -20.12 -3.12
N GLU A 310 16.90 -19.99 -2.02
CA GLU A 310 15.47 -20.20 -1.92
C GLU A 310 14.63 -19.04 -2.48
N ASN A 311 15.16 -17.82 -2.47
CA ASN A 311 14.44 -16.61 -2.86
C ASN A 311 15.07 -15.90 -4.08
N ARG A 312 16.12 -16.47 -4.69
CA ARG A 312 16.86 -15.83 -5.78
C ARG A 312 15.97 -15.48 -6.96
N ALA A 313 15.12 -16.43 -7.32
CA ALA A 313 14.21 -16.30 -8.45
C ALA A 313 13.32 -15.07 -8.28
N ASP A 314 12.79 -14.86 -7.08
CA ASP A 314 11.91 -13.74 -6.75
C ASP A 314 12.56 -12.37 -6.93
N LEU A 315 13.88 -12.28 -6.76
CA LEU A 315 14.62 -11.02 -6.82
C LEU A 315 15.13 -10.71 -8.22
N TYR A 316 15.45 -11.73 -9.00
CA TYR A 316 16.08 -11.55 -10.32
C TYR A 316 15.08 -11.67 -11.47
N ARG A 317 13.97 -12.41 -11.35
CA ARG A 317 13.00 -12.59 -12.44
C ARG A 317 12.00 -11.43 -12.46
N VAL A 318 12.06 -10.63 -13.51
CA VAL A 318 11.31 -9.38 -13.66
C VAL A 318 10.48 -9.39 -14.94
N PRO A 319 9.29 -8.74 -14.97
CA PRO A 319 8.55 -8.60 -16.20
C PRO A 319 9.32 -7.72 -17.19
N LEU A 320 9.24 -8.06 -18.47
CA LEU A 320 9.72 -7.25 -19.58
C LEU A 320 8.73 -7.37 -20.75
N PHE A 321 8.03 -6.28 -21.01
CA PHE A 321 7.12 -6.13 -22.15
C PHE A 321 7.70 -5.13 -23.13
N VAL A 322 7.62 -5.44 -24.41
CA VAL A 322 8.00 -4.53 -25.50
C VAL A 322 6.90 -4.56 -26.55
N LYS A 323 6.15 -3.47 -26.68
CA LYS A 323 5.31 -3.22 -27.85
C LYS A 323 6.15 -2.50 -28.89
N TYR A 324 6.48 -3.20 -29.97
CA TYR A 324 7.23 -2.60 -31.08
C TYR A 324 6.34 -1.63 -31.90
N PRO A 325 6.93 -0.67 -32.65
CA PRO A 325 6.20 0.13 -33.62
C PRO A 325 5.40 -0.73 -34.59
N HIS A 326 4.13 -0.37 -34.80
CA HIS A 326 3.13 -1.06 -35.61
C HIS A 326 2.81 -2.52 -35.22
N GLN A 327 3.28 -3.00 -34.07
CA GLN A 327 2.87 -4.29 -33.54
C GLN A 327 1.43 -4.19 -33.02
N THR A 328 0.61 -5.16 -33.42
CA THR A 328 -0.81 -5.27 -33.05
C THR A 328 -1.20 -6.68 -32.60
N GLU A 329 -0.27 -7.64 -32.71
CA GLU A 329 -0.44 -9.02 -32.26
C GLU A 329 0.66 -9.37 -31.26
N GLY A 330 0.22 -9.92 -30.13
CA GLY A 330 1.10 -10.27 -29.03
C GLY A 330 1.91 -11.54 -29.28
N GLU A 331 3.10 -11.57 -28.69
CA GLU A 331 4.01 -12.71 -28.73
C GLU A 331 4.56 -12.98 -27.33
N VAL A 332 4.77 -14.26 -26.99
CA VAL A 332 5.45 -14.64 -25.75
C VAL A 332 6.78 -15.28 -26.09
N VAL A 333 7.86 -14.72 -25.55
CA VAL A 333 9.23 -15.18 -25.78
C VAL A 333 9.81 -15.77 -24.49
N ASP A 334 10.25 -17.03 -24.58
CA ASP A 334 10.80 -17.81 -23.47
C ASP A 334 12.33 -17.76 -23.38
N ALA A 335 12.96 -17.26 -24.43
CA ALA A 335 14.41 -17.05 -24.45
C ALA A 335 14.79 -16.11 -23.30
N PRO A 336 15.87 -16.39 -22.54
CA PRO A 336 16.30 -15.50 -21.48
C PRO A 336 16.56 -14.10 -22.06
N ALA A 337 16.05 -13.07 -21.38
CA ALA A 337 16.21 -11.67 -21.74
C ALA A 337 16.72 -10.88 -20.53
N PHE A 338 17.43 -9.78 -20.76
CA PHE A 338 18.06 -9.01 -19.68
C PHE A 338 17.80 -7.51 -19.82
N GLY A 339 17.87 -6.77 -18.71
CA GLY A 339 17.73 -5.30 -18.75
C GLY A 339 18.74 -4.64 -19.69
N ILE A 340 19.96 -5.16 -19.76
CA ILE A 340 21.01 -4.69 -20.69
C ILE A 340 20.67 -4.90 -22.19
N ASP A 341 19.66 -5.71 -22.52
CA ASP A 341 19.22 -5.91 -23.91
C ASP A 341 18.33 -4.75 -24.41
N ILE A 342 17.85 -3.87 -23.53
CA ILE A 342 16.88 -2.81 -23.87
C ILE A 342 17.48 -1.76 -24.79
N VAL A 343 18.61 -1.14 -24.42
CA VAL A 343 19.26 -0.10 -25.25
C VAL A 343 19.67 -0.61 -26.63
N PRO A 344 20.36 -1.76 -26.79
CA PRO A 344 20.66 -2.29 -28.13
C PRO A 344 19.39 -2.60 -28.94
N THR A 345 18.28 -2.96 -28.28
CA THR A 345 16.98 -3.11 -28.97
C THR A 345 16.45 -1.78 -29.49
N ILE A 346 16.50 -0.71 -28.68
CA ILE A 346 16.08 0.63 -29.11
C ILE A 346 16.94 1.10 -30.29
N VAL A 347 18.26 0.91 -30.21
CA VAL A 347 19.20 1.26 -31.30
C VAL A 347 18.87 0.53 -32.60
N ASP A 348 18.61 -0.78 -32.53
CA ASP A 348 18.20 -1.61 -33.66
C ASP A 348 16.86 -1.15 -34.27
N VAL A 349 15.86 -0.86 -33.43
CA VAL A 349 14.53 -0.38 -33.88
C VAL A 349 14.60 1.00 -34.54
N LEU A 350 15.40 1.92 -33.98
CA LEU A 350 15.55 3.28 -34.49
C LEU A 350 16.47 3.40 -35.71
N GLY A 351 17.16 2.33 -36.08
CA GLY A 351 18.18 2.34 -37.13
C GLY A 351 19.34 3.30 -36.82
N VAL A 352 19.72 3.40 -35.55
CA VAL A 352 20.81 4.30 -35.09
C VAL A 352 22.16 3.64 -35.36
N GLU A 353 23.01 4.29 -36.14
CA GLU A 353 24.42 3.92 -36.27
C GLU A 353 25.23 4.59 -35.14
N THR A 354 25.88 3.78 -34.30
CA THR A 354 26.66 4.24 -33.16
C THR A 354 27.90 3.36 -32.94
N ASP A 355 28.98 3.97 -32.46
CA ASP A 355 30.19 3.26 -32.01
C ASP A 355 30.07 2.77 -30.54
N TRP A 356 28.89 2.92 -29.93
CA TRP A 356 28.64 2.48 -28.56
C TRP A 356 28.59 0.94 -28.50
N GLU A 357 29.53 0.36 -27.75
CA GLU A 357 29.53 -1.06 -27.40
C GLU A 357 28.55 -1.40 -26.26
N PHE A 358 27.73 -2.41 -26.49
CA PHE A 358 26.77 -2.97 -25.52
C PHE A 358 27.25 -4.34 -25.04
N ASP A 359 26.95 -4.67 -23.78
CA ASP A 359 27.12 -6.04 -23.25
C ASP A 359 25.87 -6.91 -23.57
N GLY A 360 24.70 -6.27 -23.74
CA GLY A 360 23.47 -6.91 -24.20
C GLY A 360 23.36 -7.04 -25.73
N VAL A 361 22.24 -7.60 -26.19
CA VAL A 361 21.90 -7.72 -27.63
C VAL A 361 20.47 -7.24 -27.88
N SER A 362 20.12 -6.98 -29.13
CA SER A 362 18.72 -6.66 -29.48
C SER A 362 17.79 -7.83 -29.12
N LEU A 363 16.71 -7.54 -28.40
CA LEU A 363 15.64 -8.45 -28.02
C LEU A 363 14.91 -9.06 -29.24
N ARG A 364 15.06 -8.48 -30.44
CA ARG A 364 14.55 -9.06 -31.69
C ARG A 364 15.36 -10.27 -32.17
N GLN A 365 16.52 -10.50 -31.57
CA GLN A 365 17.50 -11.51 -31.97
C GLN A 365 17.70 -12.58 -30.88
N VAL A 366 16.99 -12.50 -29.77
CA VAL A 366 17.13 -13.45 -28.67
C VAL A 366 16.45 -14.76 -29.04
N GLU A 367 17.24 -15.82 -29.07
CA GLU A 367 16.78 -17.17 -29.41
C GLU A 367 17.41 -18.20 -28.48
N GLY A 368 16.76 -19.36 -28.34
CA GLY A 368 17.24 -20.46 -27.52
C GLY A 368 17.11 -20.22 -26.02
N THR A 369 17.45 -21.23 -25.23
CA THR A 369 17.30 -21.23 -23.77
C THR A 369 18.63 -21.08 -23.02
N ASP A 370 19.75 -21.04 -23.75
CA ASP A 370 21.11 -21.07 -23.20
C ASP A 370 21.81 -19.73 -23.46
N ARG A 371 21.34 -18.70 -22.75
CA ARG A 371 22.04 -17.41 -22.61
C ARG A 371 22.49 -17.30 -21.15
N PRO A 372 23.79 -17.23 -20.86
CA PRO A 372 24.25 -17.07 -19.48
C PRO A 372 23.80 -15.72 -18.94
N HIS A 373 23.34 -15.72 -17.69
CA HIS A 373 23.05 -14.49 -16.97
C HIS A 373 24.27 -14.06 -16.16
N GLU A 374 24.74 -12.84 -16.36
CA GLU A 374 25.79 -12.24 -15.53
C GLU A 374 25.17 -11.26 -14.54
N ALA A 375 25.26 -11.60 -13.25
CA ALA A 375 24.81 -10.74 -12.15
C ALA A 375 25.98 -9.93 -11.57
N THR A 376 25.74 -8.64 -11.27
CA THR A 376 26.79 -7.70 -10.86
C THR A 376 26.98 -7.57 -9.33
N PHE A 377 26.24 -8.34 -8.51
CA PHE A 377 26.20 -8.17 -7.05
C PHE A 377 27.32 -8.92 -6.29
N TRP A 378 27.98 -8.26 -5.34
CA TRP A 378 29.31 -8.66 -4.81
C TRP A 378 29.32 -9.65 -3.64
N CYS A 379 28.27 -9.70 -2.82
CA CYS A 379 28.34 -10.33 -1.50
C CYS A 379 28.00 -11.83 -1.47
N CYS A 380 27.30 -12.32 -2.48
CA CYS A 380 26.77 -13.68 -2.55
C CYS A 380 26.93 -14.12 -4.00
N ASN A 381 27.97 -14.93 -4.23
CA ASN A 381 28.39 -15.49 -5.50
C ASN A 381 27.32 -15.37 -6.62
N PRO A 382 27.51 -14.55 -7.67
CA PRO A 382 26.51 -14.37 -8.73
C PRO A 382 26.19 -15.69 -9.46
N GLU A 383 27.05 -16.71 -9.29
CA GLU A 383 26.82 -18.09 -9.70
C GLU A 383 25.53 -18.66 -9.08
N GLY A 384 24.57 -19.01 -9.93
CA GLY A 384 23.35 -19.75 -9.56
C GLY A 384 22.04 -19.01 -9.82
N VAL A 385 22.04 -17.85 -10.48
CA VAL A 385 20.81 -17.34 -11.11
C VAL A 385 20.49 -18.24 -12.31
N SER A 386 19.50 -19.10 -12.15
CA SER A 386 19.08 -20.02 -13.21
C SER A 386 18.23 -19.30 -14.26
N THR A 387 18.58 -19.46 -15.53
CA THR A 387 17.76 -19.04 -16.68
C THR A 387 16.72 -20.08 -17.08
N ASP A 388 16.65 -21.22 -16.37
CA ASP A 388 15.62 -22.24 -16.57
C ASP A 388 14.23 -21.66 -16.23
N LEU A 389 13.37 -21.62 -17.23
CA LEU A 389 12.00 -21.12 -17.11
C LEU A 389 11.18 -21.92 -16.09
N GLY A 390 11.51 -23.19 -15.80
CA GLY A 390 10.83 -24.00 -14.78
C GLY A 390 10.85 -23.35 -13.39
N VAL A 391 11.94 -22.63 -13.06
CA VAL A 391 12.08 -21.91 -11.78
C VAL A 391 11.03 -20.79 -11.63
N LEU A 392 10.62 -20.15 -12.74
CA LEU A 392 9.54 -19.18 -12.73
C LEU A 392 8.20 -19.85 -12.40
N PHE A 393 7.92 -21.02 -12.99
CA PHE A 393 6.69 -21.74 -12.73
C PHE A 393 6.63 -22.29 -11.29
N ASP A 394 7.75 -22.67 -10.69
CA ASP A 394 7.81 -23.00 -9.27
C ASP A 394 7.42 -21.80 -8.38
N GLN A 395 7.84 -20.59 -8.78
CA GLN A 395 7.43 -19.35 -8.11
C GLN A 395 5.92 -19.10 -8.26
N VAL A 396 5.37 -19.28 -9.46
CA VAL A 396 3.93 -19.17 -9.73
C VAL A 396 3.14 -20.16 -8.87
N GLU A 397 3.52 -21.44 -8.84
CA GLU A 397 2.83 -22.43 -8.02
C GLU A 397 2.90 -22.11 -6.52
N ARG A 398 4.02 -21.57 -6.03
CA ARG A 398 4.11 -21.09 -4.66
C ARG A 398 3.12 -19.95 -4.39
N ASN A 399 3.04 -18.95 -5.26
CA ASN A 399 2.09 -17.84 -5.13
C ASN A 399 0.64 -18.35 -5.05
N TYR A 400 0.26 -19.27 -5.93
CA TYR A 400 -1.07 -19.88 -5.92
C TYR A 400 -1.30 -20.86 -4.76
N SER A 401 -0.25 -21.36 -4.10
CA SER A 401 -0.40 -22.16 -2.88
C SER A 401 -0.84 -21.30 -1.67
N TRP A 402 -0.52 -20.00 -1.68
CA TRP A 402 -0.91 -19.06 -0.65
C TRP A 402 -2.24 -18.38 -0.92
N ILE A 403 -2.47 -18.02 -2.18
CA ILE A 403 -3.68 -17.35 -2.67
C ILE A 403 -4.24 -18.19 -3.83
N PRO A 404 -5.07 -19.20 -3.56
CA PRO A 404 -5.54 -20.16 -4.58
C PRO A 404 -6.46 -19.55 -5.64
N ASP A 405 -7.32 -18.62 -5.23
CA ASP A 405 -8.21 -17.87 -6.12
C ASP A 405 -7.66 -16.47 -6.34
N GLN A 406 -7.20 -16.21 -7.56
CA GLN A 406 -6.75 -14.89 -8.01
C GLN A 406 -7.60 -14.39 -9.18
N SER A 407 -8.86 -14.84 -9.27
CA SER A 407 -9.81 -14.40 -10.31
C SER A 407 -10.54 -13.10 -9.96
N SER A 408 -10.37 -12.60 -8.73
CA SER A 408 -10.98 -11.37 -8.23
C SER A 408 -10.26 -10.87 -6.97
N TRP A 409 -10.54 -9.62 -6.56
CA TRP A 409 -10.04 -9.08 -5.29
C TRP A 409 -10.64 -9.77 -4.05
N LEU A 410 -11.83 -10.39 -4.18
CA LEU A 410 -12.39 -11.31 -3.17
C LEU A 410 -11.50 -12.53 -2.98
N GLY A 411 -11.07 -13.14 -4.08
CA GLY A 411 -10.15 -14.28 -4.05
C GLY A 411 -8.82 -13.91 -3.38
N VAL A 412 -8.28 -12.73 -3.68
CA VAL A 412 -7.05 -12.24 -3.03
C VAL A 412 -7.22 -12.03 -1.52
N ALA A 413 -8.39 -11.60 -1.05
CA ALA A 413 -8.73 -11.51 0.38
C ALA A 413 -9.08 -12.88 1.00
N GLY A 414 -9.40 -13.87 0.17
CA GLY A 414 -9.73 -15.25 0.52
C GLY A 414 -8.49 -16.13 0.62
N VAL A 415 -7.96 -16.23 1.84
CA VAL A 415 -6.77 -17.03 2.11
C VAL A 415 -7.03 -18.10 3.18
N GLY A 416 -6.26 -19.17 3.15
CA GLY A 416 -6.30 -20.21 4.20
C GLY A 416 -7.52 -21.12 4.14
N ALA A 417 -7.92 -21.71 5.27
CA ALA A 417 -8.91 -22.79 5.28
C ALA A 417 -10.35 -22.32 4.97
N TYR A 418 -10.60 -21.02 5.09
CA TYR A 418 -11.92 -20.41 4.91
C TYR A 418 -12.00 -19.46 3.71
N ALA A 419 -11.03 -19.52 2.79
CA ALA A 419 -10.97 -18.69 1.59
C ALA A 419 -12.29 -18.69 0.80
N ASP A 420 -12.90 -19.86 0.61
CA ASP A 420 -14.15 -20.04 -0.16
C ASP A 420 -15.36 -19.32 0.44
N LEU A 421 -15.29 -18.87 1.70
CA LEU A 421 -16.36 -18.12 2.35
C LEU A 421 -16.34 -16.63 2.02
N VAL A 422 -15.23 -16.08 1.53
CA VAL A 422 -15.13 -14.65 1.20
C VAL A 422 -16.16 -14.30 0.10
N GLY A 423 -16.84 -13.16 0.29
CA GLY A 423 -17.97 -12.72 -0.51
C GLY A 423 -19.32 -13.30 -0.12
N GLN A 424 -19.37 -14.40 0.66
CA GLN A 424 -20.64 -15.03 1.07
C GLN A 424 -21.34 -14.26 2.22
N PRO A 425 -22.69 -14.26 2.25
CA PRO A 425 -23.43 -13.66 3.35
C PRO A 425 -23.33 -14.49 4.64
N VAL A 426 -23.11 -13.82 5.77
CA VAL A 426 -22.96 -14.49 7.07
C VAL A 426 -24.26 -15.15 7.55
N SER A 427 -25.41 -14.75 7.02
CA SER A 427 -26.72 -15.38 7.30
C SER A 427 -26.79 -16.85 6.89
N GLY A 428 -25.88 -17.30 6.03
CA GLY A 428 -25.75 -18.71 5.63
C GLY A 428 -24.85 -19.54 6.55
N LEU A 429 -24.16 -18.92 7.52
CA LEU A 429 -23.19 -19.58 8.38
C LEU A 429 -23.82 -19.96 9.73
N PRO A 430 -23.47 -21.13 10.29
CA PRO A 430 -23.88 -21.48 11.65
C PRO A 430 -23.05 -20.68 12.66
N ILE A 431 -23.64 -19.59 13.15
CA ILE A 431 -23.01 -18.65 14.10
C ILE A 431 -23.66 -18.80 15.47
N GLU A 432 -22.83 -18.94 16.51
CA GLU A 432 -23.25 -18.93 17.91
C GLU A 432 -22.70 -17.69 18.61
N ALA A 433 -23.56 -16.96 19.31
CA ALA A 433 -23.14 -15.82 20.11
C ALA A 433 -22.39 -16.29 21.37
N THR A 434 -21.17 -15.82 21.54
CA THR A 434 -20.26 -16.25 22.61
C THR A 434 -19.84 -15.03 23.44
N PRO A 435 -20.43 -14.82 24.63
CA PRO A 435 -20.19 -13.61 25.45
C PRO A 435 -18.74 -13.41 25.89
N ASP A 436 -17.97 -14.51 25.98
CA ASP A 436 -16.56 -14.50 26.38
C ASP A 436 -15.61 -14.23 25.20
N LEU A 437 -16.13 -14.17 23.97
CA LEU A 437 -15.39 -13.72 22.79
C LEU A 437 -15.52 -12.20 22.71
N ARG A 438 -14.41 -11.49 22.83
CA ARG A 438 -14.39 -10.01 22.76
C ARG A 438 -13.33 -9.56 21.78
N TRP A 439 -13.58 -8.47 21.08
CA TRP A 439 -12.60 -7.93 20.13
C TRP A 439 -12.67 -6.40 20.08
N THR A 440 -11.53 -5.77 19.83
CA THR A 440 -11.42 -4.35 19.49
C THR A 440 -10.66 -4.27 18.19
N LEU A 441 -11.17 -3.56 17.21
CA LEU A 441 -10.48 -3.34 15.94
C LEU A 441 -9.94 -1.91 15.92
N ASP A 442 -8.77 -1.72 15.33
CA ASP A 442 -8.15 -0.41 15.16
C ASP A 442 -8.81 0.30 13.95
N LEU A 443 -10.11 0.53 14.06
CA LEU A 443 -10.91 1.19 13.03
C LEU A 443 -11.04 2.67 13.40
N GLY A 444 -10.47 3.53 12.57
CA GLY A 444 -10.80 4.96 12.61
C GLY A 444 -12.20 5.21 12.02
N THR A 445 -12.46 6.44 11.61
CA THR A 445 -13.63 6.74 10.75
C THR A 445 -13.55 6.00 9.41
N GLY A 446 -12.36 5.62 8.94
CA GLY A 446 -12.11 5.14 7.57
C GLY A 446 -12.67 3.77 7.19
N LEU A 447 -13.29 3.03 8.10
CA LEU A 447 -14.14 1.88 7.76
C LEU A 447 -15.56 2.01 8.33
N VAL A 448 -15.73 2.68 9.47
CA VAL A 448 -17.06 2.83 10.10
C VAL A 448 -17.93 3.86 9.36
N GLU A 449 -17.34 4.92 8.83
CA GLU A 449 -18.00 5.97 8.05
C GLU A 449 -17.10 6.36 6.87
N VAL A 450 -17.31 5.70 5.74
CA VAL A 450 -16.44 5.80 4.57
C VAL A 450 -16.89 6.91 3.67
N ASP A 451 -15.97 7.78 3.26
CA ASP A 451 -16.13 8.64 2.09
C ASP A 451 -15.16 8.13 1.03
N ARG A 452 -15.67 7.44 0.01
CA ARG A 452 -14.82 6.87 -1.06
C ARG A 452 -14.17 7.97 -1.93
N GLY A 453 -14.66 9.20 -1.88
CA GLY A 453 -14.05 10.36 -2.53
C GLY A 453 -12.84 10.94 -1.78
N SER A 454 -12.65 10.57 -0.51
CA SER A 454 -11.64 11.15 0.37
C SER A 454 -10.19 10.77 0.10
N GLY A 455 -9.93 9.83 -0.82
CA GLY A 455 -8.60 9.27 -0.99
C GLY A 455 -8.27 8.09 -0.08
N PHE A 456 -9.13 7.76 0.89
CA PHE A 456 -8.84 6.77 1.92
C PHE A 456 -9.98 5.75 2.09
N VAL A 457 -9.66 4.45 2.01
CA VAL A 457 -10.57 3.34 2.32
C VAL A 457 -9.79 2.28 3.08
N GLN A 458 -10.06 2.10 4.38
CA GLN A 458 -9.32 1.14 5.18
C GLN A 458 -9.69 -0.30 4.80
N THR A 459 -8.72 -1.06 4.26
CA THR A 459 -8.87 -2.49 3.93
C THR A 459 -7.91 -3.38 4.70
N LEU A 460 -6.85 -2.82 5.28
CA LEU A 460 -6.01 -3.51 6.27
C LEU A 460 -6.70 -3.43 7.63
N ILE A 461 -7.08 -4.59 8.16
CA ILE A 461 -7.75 -4.72 9.44
C ILE A 461 -6.75 -5.22 10.47
N THR A 462 -6.57 -4.41 11.50
CA THR A 462 -5.80 -4.74 12.69
C THR A 462 -6.67 -4.63 13.92
N GLY A 463 -6.32 -5.35 14.98
CA GLY A 463 -7.01 -5.25 16.25
C GLY A 463 -6.55 -6.28 17.25
N ARG A 464 -7.33 -6.44 18.31
CA ARG A 464 -7.14 -7.42 19.37
C ARG A 464 -8.38 -8.27 19.56
N VAL A 465 -8.17 -9.51 19.97
CA VAL A 465 -9.22 -10.44 20.34
C VAL A 465 -8.89 -11.13 21.66
N GLU A 466 -9.89 -11.23 22.51
CA GLU A 466 -9.91 -12.10 23.68
C GLU A 466 -10.79 -13.30 23.32
N LEU A 467 -10.20 -14.49 23.38
CA LEU A 467 -10.81 -15.73 22.95
C LEU A 467 -11.29 -16.54 24.16
N PRO A 468 -12.42 -17.25 24.04
CA PRO A 468 -12.79 -18.30 24.97
C PRO A 468 -11.68 -19.36 25.07
N VAL A 469 -11.56 -19.99 26.25
CA VAL A 469 -10.51 -20.99 26.56
C VAL A 469 -10.48 -22.15 25.56
N ASP A 470 -11.62 -22.47 24.96
CA ASP A 470 -11.75 -23.60 24.05
C ASP A 470 -11.42 -23.26 22.59
N VAL A 471 -11.16 -22.01 22.18
CA VAL A 471 -10.88 -21.64 20.77
C VAL A 471 -9.41 -21.85 20.38
N THR A 472 -9.16 -22.74 19.41
CA THR A 472 -7.80 -23.09 18.95
C THR A 472 -7.44 -22.57 17.56
N SER A 473 -8.40 -22.03 16.79
CA SER A 473 -8.12 -21.48 15.45
C SER A 473 -7.15 -20.29 15.54
N ASN A 474 -6.27 -20.16 14.55
CA ASN A 474 -5.48 -18.96 14.33
C ASN A 474 -6.03 -18.11 13.18
N GLU A 475 -7.13 -18.53 12.55
CA GLU A 475 -7.82 -17.77 11.50
C GLU A 475 -9.10 -17.14 12.06
N VAL A 476 -9.44 -15.97 11.55
CA VAL A 476 -10.70 -15.26 11.81
C VAL A 476 -11.33 -14.80 10.50
N LEU A 477 -12.66 -14.71 10.47
CA LEU A 477 -13.37 -14.07 9.38
C LEU A 477 -13.61 -12.60 9.73
N LEU A 478 -13.20 -11.73 8.83
CA LEU A 478 -13.50 -10.30 8.89
C LEU A 478 -14.79 -10.08 8.12
N VAL A 479 -15.80 -9.51 8.77
CA VAL A 479 -17.14 -9.34 8.19
C VAL A 479 -17.40 -7.86 7.99
N VAL A 480 -17.89 -7.50 6.81
CA VAL A 480 -18.34 -6.14 6.48
C VAL A 480 -19.73 -6.22 5.88
N ASN A 481 -20.67 -5.44 6.40
CA ASN A 481 -22.06 -5.35 5.93
C ASN A 481 -22.75 -6.71 5.78
N GLY A 482 -22.54 -7.60 6.75
CA GLY A 482 -23.14 -8.94 6.77
C GLY A 482 -22.56 -9.92 5.73
N ARG A 483 -21.39 -9.64 5.16
CA ARG A 483 -20.65 -10.54 4.26
C ARG A 483 -19.24 -10.78 4.79
N VAL A 484 -18.73 -11.99 4.59
CA VAL A 484 -17.32 -12.28 4.86
C VAL A 484 -16.48 -11.51 3.86
N ALA A 485 -15.69 -10.55 4.33
CA ALA A 485 -14.93 -9.64 3.49
C ALA A 485 -13.46 -10.02 3.33
N GLY A 486 -12.94 -10.85 4.24
CA GLY A 486 -11.60 -11.40 4.15
C GLY A 486 -11.35 -12.42 5.25
N VAL A 487 -10.24 -13.17 5.11
CA VAL A 487 -9.74 -14.05 6.16
C VAL A 487 -8.51 -13.40 6.79
N GLY A 488 -8.56 -13.19 8.10
CA GLY A 488 -7.43 -12.73 8.89
C GLY A 488 -6.76 -13.86 9.65
N TYR A 489 -5.55 -13.61 10.16
CA TYR A 489 -4.85 -14.49 11.08
C TYR A 489 -4.64 -13.82 12.45
N LEU A 490 -4.35 -14.66 13.44
CA LEU A 490 -4.17 -14.30 14.84
C LEU A 490 -2.74 -14.56 15.27
N VAL A 491 -2.07 -13.50 15.71
CA VAL A 491 -0.81 -13.63 16.46
C VAL A 491 -1.16 -13.73 17.93
N ARG A 492 -1.14 -14.95 18.47
CA ARG A 492 -1.47 -15.20 19.88
C ARG A 492 -0.46 -14.58 20.83
N ASP A 493 -0.95 -14.03 21.92
CA ASP A 493 -0.10 -13.55 23.02
C ASP A 493 -0.04 -14.60 24.16
N SER A 494 0.54 -14.22 25.30
CA SER A 494 0.63 -15.10 26.47
C SER A 494 -0.68 -15.27 27.24
N SER A 495 -1.73 -14.53 26.85
CA SER A 495 -3.08 -14.63 27.39
C SER A 495 -3.96 -15.50 26.48
N ASN A 496 -5.24 -15.68 26.81
CA ASN A 496 -6.20 -16.37 25.94
C ASN A 496 -6.67 -15.46 24.80
N GLY A 497 -5.75 -14.79 24.12
CA GLY A 497 -6.08 -13.77 23.12
C GLY A 497 -4.98 -13.61 22.09
N GLY A 498 -5.06 -12.52 21.36
CA GLY A 498 -4.05 -12.18 20.38
C GLY A 498 -4.40 -10.96 19.56
N VAL A 499 -3.56 -10.76 18.55
CA VAL A 499 -3.62 -9.64 17.63
C VAL A 499 -4.19 -10.13 16.31
N ILE A 500 -5.26 -9.49 15.84
CA ILE A 500 -5.87 -9.74 14.53
C ILE A 500 -5.09 -8.99 13.45
N ARG A 501 -4.84 -9.66 12.33
CA ARG A 501 -4.31 -9.08 11.09
C ARG A 501 -5.02 -9.68 9.90
N GLY A 502 -5.46 -8.86 8.96
CA GLY A 502 -6.01 -9.36 7.70
C GLY A 502 -6.31 -8.26 6.71
N LEU A 503 -6.53 -8.66 5.46
CA LEU A 503 -6.92 -7.77 4.38
C LEU A 503 -8.35 -8.10 3.97
N ILE A 504 -9.18 -7.09 3.75
CA ILE A 504 -10.55 -7.24 3.24
C ILE A 504 -10.67 -6.77 1.80
N ALA A 505 -11.59 -7.36 1.05
CA ALA A 505 -11.92 -6.94 -0.31
C ALA A 505 -12.59 -5.56 -0.31
N GLU A 506 -11.95 -4.59 -0.95
CA GLU A 506 -12.38 -3.18 -0.99
C GLU A 506 -13.80 -3.00 -1.56
N GLU A 507 -14.19 -3.86 -2.50
CA GLU A 507 -15.50 -3.81 -3.17
C GLU A 507 -16.70 -4.11 -2.27
N LEU A 508 -16.47 -4.65 -1.07
CA LEU A 508 -17.53 -4.88 -0.07
C LEU A 508 -17.72 -3.69 0.88
N VAL A 509 -16.84 -2.69 0.79
CA VAL A 509 -16.92 -1.45 1.58
C VAL A 509 -17.81 -0.44 0.85
N SER A 510 -18.90 -0.05 1.51
CA SER A 510 -19.88 0.91 1.00
C SER A 510 -19.53 2.33 1.41
N ASP A 511 -19.97 3.31 0.62
CA ASP A 511 -19.95 4.72 1.00
C ASP A 511 -20.94 4.98 2.15
N GLY A 512 -20.56 5.82 3.12
CA GLY A 512 -21.27 6.05 4.36
C GLY A 512 -21.00 4.97 5.43
N PRO A 513 -21.99 4.67 6.30
CA PRO A 513 -21.77 3.79 7.44
C PRO A 513 -21.60 2.32 7.03
N ASN A 514 -20.60 1.64 7.59
CA ASN A 514 -20.43 0.20 7.42
C ASN A 514 -20.48 -0.52 8.77
N GLU A 515 -21.08 -1.71 8.78
CA GLU A 515 -21.06 -2.61 9.93
C GLU A 515 -19.87 -3.57 9.81
N VAL A 516 -19.06 -3.66 10.86
CA VAL A 516 -17.88 -4.53 10.91
C VAL A 516 -18.01 -5.50 12.07
N ASP A 517 -17.71 -6.77 11.83
CA ASP A 517 -17.74 -7.84 12.83
C ASP A 517 -16.58 -8.82 12.63
N VAL A 518 -16.27 -9.61 13.66
CA VAL A 518 -15.25 -10.65 13.65
C VAL A 518 -15.89 -11.97 14.06
N LEU A 519 -15.78 -12.97 13.18
CA LEU A 519 -16.19 -14.33 13.49
C LEU A 519 -14.97 -15.22 13.69
N VAL A 520 -15.01 -16.06 14.72
CA VAL A 520 -13.91 -16.99 15.02
C VAL A 520 -14.39 -18.43 14.85
N PRO A 521 -13.69 -19.29 14.08
CA PRO A 521 -14.06 -20.69 13.94
C PRO A 521 -14.09 -21.43 15.28
N ARG A 522 -15.08 -22.30 15.46
CA ARG A 522 -15.21 -23.16 16.65
C ARG A 522 -14.16 -24.27 16.63
N THR A 523 -13.73 -24.67 17.82
CA THR A 523 -12.77 -25.80 17.99
C THR A 523 -13.40 -27.17 17.81
N SER A 524 -14.72 -27.29 18.00
CA SER A 524 -15.44 -28.54 17.77
C SER A 524 -16.72 -28.29 16.98
N GLY A 525 -16.91 -29.06 15.91
CA GLY A 525 -18.05 -28.95 15.00
C GLY A 525 -17.82 -28.00 13.82
N SER A 526 -18.84 -27.86 12.98
CA SER A 526 -18.87 -26.88 11.88
C SER A 526 -19.60 -25.62 12.35
N GLY A 527 -18.89 -24.51 12.52
CA GLY A 527 -19.50 -23.21 12.81
C GLY A 527 -18.54 -22.18 13.39
N PHE A 528 -19.11 -21.01 13.69
CA PHE A 528 -18.36 -19.82 14.09
C PHE A 528 -18.94 -19.23 15.37
N CYS A 529 -18.08 -18.62 16.16
CA CYS A 529 -18.43 -17.80 17.31
C CYS A 529 -18.49 -16.33 16.86
N SER A 530 -19.55 -15.62 17.25
CA SER A 530 -19.59 -14.15 17.20
C SER A 530 -19.41 -13.59 18.62
N GLY A 531 -18.64 -12.53 18.73
CA GLY A 531 -18.28 -11.90 20.00
C GLY A 531 -19.00 -10.58 20.25
N ILE A 532 -18.55 -9.89 21.30
CA ILE A 532 -18.95 -8.51 21.59
C ILE A 532 -17.78 -7.60 21.24
N ALA A 533 -18.03 -6.51 20.51
CA ALA A 533 -17.06 -5.44 20.35
C ALA A 533 -16.74 -4.84 21.72
N ALA A 534 -15.50 -4.97 22.18
CA ALA A 534 -15.07 -4.59 23.53
C ALA A 534 -15.07 -3.07 23.75
N ASP A 535 -15.27 -2.28 22.71
CA ASP A 535 -15.48 -0.83 22.78
C ASP A 535 -16.93 -0.46 23.17
N VAL A 536 -17.81 -1.43 23.45
CA VAL A 536 -19.19 -1.21 23.88
C VAL A 536 -19.60 -2.14 25.02
N THR A 537 -19.82 -1.60 26.22
CA THR A 537 -20.51 -2.33 27.30
C THR A 537 -21.23 -1.40 28.29
N LEU A 538 -22.51 -1.10 28.03
CA LEU A 538 -23.48 -0.71 29.07
C LEU A 538 -24.89 -1.16 28.62
N GLU A 539 -25.61 -1.89 29.48
CA GLU A 539 -27.05 -2.15 29.33
C GLU A 539 -27.77 -1.20 30.28
N LEU A 540 -28.43 -0.16 29.75
CA LEU A 540 -29.20 0.77 30.57
C LEU A 540 -30.63 0.25 30.72
N LEU A 541 -31.10 0.12 31.95
CA LEU A 541 -32.50 -0.20 32.24
C LEU A 541 -33.20 1.07 32.73
N THR A 542 -34.36 1.36 32.17
CA THR A 542 -35.27 2.37 32.73
C THR A 542 -35.77 1.92 34.10
N ASP A 543 -36.30 2.85 34.92
CA ASP A 543 -36.88 2.54 36.24
C ASP A 543 -38.02 1.50 36.20
N ASP A 544 -38.64 1.29 35.02
CA ASP A 544 -39.68 0.26 34.80
C ASP A 544 -39.13 -1.08 34.27
N GLY A 545 -37.80 -1.23 34.21
CA GLY A 545 -37.10 -2.44 33.82
C GLY A 545 -37.01 -2.69 32.32
N ARG A 546 -37.39 -1.73 31.47
CA ARG A 546 -37.17 -1.84 30.02
C ARG A 546 -35.69 -1.57 29.68
N PRO A 547 -35.04 -2.44 28.89
CA PRO A 547 -33.72 -2.18 28.34
C PRO A 547 -33.77 -1.03 27.32
N LEU A 548 -32.88 -0.08 27.52
CA LEU A 548 -32.57 1.05 26.65
C LEU A 548 -31.38 0.60 25.80
N ASN A 549 -31.63 0.36 24.52
CA ASN A 549 -30.62 -0.18 23.62
C ASN A 549 -29.58 0.91 23.34
N LEU A 550 -28.36 0.72 23.85
CA LEU A 550 -27.21 1.51 23.44
C LEU A 550 -26.77 1.03 22.05
N ARG A 551 -27.09 1.80 21.02
CA ARG A 551 -26.59 1.58 19.66
C ARG A 551 -26.19 2.93 19.08
N ARG A 552 -25.03 3.01 18.43
CA ARG A 552 -24.73 4.14 17.53
C ARG A 552 -25.77 4.10 16.41
N GLU A 553 -26.68 5.07 16.37
CA GLU A 553 -27.85 5.03 15.50
C GLU A 553 -28.03 6.36 14.75
N GLY A 554 -27.80 6.32 13.44
CA GLY A 554 -28.06 7.44 12.52
C GLY A 554 -27.21 8.68 12.80
N GLY A 555 -27.84 9.86 12.75
CA GLY A 555 -27.20 11.16 12.94
C GLY A 555 -26.88 11.56 14.38
N ARG A 556 -26.99 10.65 15.35
CA ARG A 556 -26.85 10.97 16.78
C ARG A 556 -25.39 10.88 17.19
N ARG A 557 -24.87 11.99 17.73
CA ARG A 557 -23.46 12.15 18.11
C ARG A 557 -23.37 12.60 19.56
N ILE A 558 -22.32 12.15 20.22
CA ILE A 558 -21.87 12.58 21.54
C ILE A 558 -20.35 12.66 21.51
N GLU A 559 -19.81 13.70 22.14
CA GLU A 559 -18.39 13.91 22.31
C GLU A 559 -18.15 14.55 23.66
N VAL A 560 -17.24 13.96 24.43
CA VAL A 560 -16.73 14.56 25.66
C VAL A 560 -15.47 15.35 25.32
N ASN A 561 -15.55 16.67 25.41
CA ASN A 561 -14.48 17.57 25.02
C ASN A 561 -13.33 17.53 26.02
N GLU A 562 -13.65 17.58 27.32
CA GLU A 562 -12.66 17.68 28.39
C GLU A 562 -13.19 17.06 29.67
N VAL A 563 -12.29 16.39 30.40
CA VAL A 563 -12.52 15.97 31.77
C VAL A 563 -11.34 16.45 32.61
N PHE A 564 -11.58 17.36 33.54
CA PHE A 564 -10.52 17.99 34.33
C PHE A 564 -10.90 18.16 35.79
N ARG A 565 -9.90 18.28 36.65
CA ARG A 565 -10.08 18.40 38.08
C ARG A 565 -10.01 19.85 38.54
N GLU A 566 -11.00 20.28 39.32
CA GLU A 566 -11.00 21.57 40.01
C GLU A 566 -11.20 21.34 41.53
N GLY A 567 -10.12 21.41 42.30
CA GLY A 567 -10.15 21.14 43.74
C GLY A 567 -10.53 19.68 44.07
N ASP A 568 -11.65 19.50 44.77
CA ASP A 568 -12.19 18.19 45.15
C ASP A 568 -13.33 17.74 44.21
N THR A 569 -13.36 18.26 42.99
CA THR A 569 -14.42 17.99 42.00
C THR A 569 -13.81 17.70 40.63
N TRP A 570 -14.38 16.72 39.93
CA TRP A 570 -14.17 16.51 38.50
C TRP A 570 -15.24 17.23 37.70
N ILE A 571 -14.81 17.94 36.67
CA ILE A 571 -15.69 18.60 35.71
C ILE A 571 -15.62 17.81 34.41
N VAL A 572 -16.79 17.45 33.88
CA VAL A 572 -16.96 16.73 32.62
C VAL A 572 -17.72 17.63 31.66
N GLU A 573 -17.09 17.99 30.54
CA GLU A 573 -17.66 18.90 29.54
C GLU A 573 -17.72 18.25 28.17
N GLY A 574 -18.76 18.57 27.40
CA GLY A 574 -18.95 18.00 26.08
C GLY A 574 -20.19 18.49 25.38
N TRP A 575 -20.58 17.78 24.32
CA TRP A 575 -21.82 18.05 23.60
C TRP A 575 -22.44 16.77 23.06
N ALA A 576 -23.75 16.81 22.81
CA ALA A 576 -24.47 15.74 22.14
C ALA A 576 -25.65 16.30 21.33
N ALA A 577 -25.94 15.69 20.17
CA ALA A 577 -27.03 16.09 19.29
C ALA A 577 -27.43 15.00 18.30
N ASP A 578 -28.68 15.00 17.86
CA ASP A 578 -29.10 14.39 16.59
C ASP A 578 -28.85 15.42 15.49
N VAL A 579 -27.73 15.27 14.77
CA VAL A 579 -27.30 16.23 13.76
C VAL A 579 -28.09 16.11 12.46
N VAL A 580 -28.89 15.05 12.30
CA VAL A 580 -29.80 14.88 11.15
C VAL A 580 -31.17 15.48 11.47
N ALA A 581 -31.75 15.11 12.61
CA ALA A 581 -33.03 15.66 13.08
C ALA A 581 -32.92 17.12 13.56
N LYS A 582 -31.68 17.58 13.83
CA LYS A 582 -31.37 18.91 14.40
C LYS A 582 -31.99 19.09 15.79
N GLU A 583 -31.90 18.06 16.62
CA GLU A 583 -32.46 18.04 17.98
C GLU A 583 -31.37 17.78 19.03
N PRO A 584 -31.38 18.48 20.18
CA PRO A 584 -30.55 18.12 21.33
C PRO A 584 -31.10 16.85 22.01
N PRO A 585 -30.28 16.14 22.81
CA PRO A 585 -30.75 14.99 23.57
C PRO A 585 -31.71 15.40 24.69
N ASP A 586 -32.56 14.46 25.07
CA ASP A 586 -33.48 14.61 26.19
C ASP A 586 -32.71 14.69 27.52
N ARG A 587 -31.70 13.83 27.69
CA ARG A 587 -30.87 13.73 28.90
C ARG A 587 -29.46 13.27 28.60
N ILE A 588 -28.56 13.63 29.50
CA ILE A 588 -27.19 13.18 29.60
C ILE A 588 -27.03 12.44 30.94
N TYR A 589 -26.28 11.36 30.93
CA TYR A 589 -25.94 10.54 32.09
C TYR A 589 -24.42 10.39 32.15
N VAL A 590 -23.85 10.50 33.34
CA VAL A 590 -22.41 10.38 33.57
C VAL A 590 -22.17 9.26 34.57
N PHE A 591 -21.32 8.31 34.20
CA PHE A 591 -21.01 7.10 34.96
C PHE A 591 -19.53 7.03 35.32
N ALA A 592 -19.27 6.64 36.56
CA ALA A 592 -17.97 6.26 37.07
C ALA A 592 -17.95 4.74 37.27
N GLY A 593 -17.39 4.01 36.30
CA GLY A 593 -17.55 2.56 36.22
C GLY A 593 -19.03 2.20 36.06
N GLU A 594 -19.56 1.39 36.98
CA GLU A 594 -20.98 1.00 37.01
C GLU A 594 -21.88 2.00 37.77
N THR A 595 -21.31 3.04 38.40
CA THR A 595 -22.06 3.97 39.26
C THR A 595 -22.49 5.21 38.48
N LEU A 596 -23.79 5.50 38.45
CA LEU A 596 -24.30 6.79 37.94
C LEU A 596 -23.97 7.90 38.95
N VAL A 597 -23.14 8.87 38.54
CA VAL A 597 -22.65 9.94 39.41
C VAL A 597 -23.24 11.31 39.09
N ALA A 598 -23.70 11.53 37.86
CA ALA A 598 -24.46 12.73 37.49
C ALA A 598 -25.43 12.44 36.33
N PHE A 599 -26.52 13.20 36.25
CA PHE A 599 -27.42 13.18 35.09
C PHE A 599 -28.23 14.49 35.00
N GLY A 600 -28.69 14.81 33.80
CA GLY A 600 -29.52 15.99 33.55
C GLY A 600 -29.67 16.30 32.07
N PRO A 601 -30.54 17.23 31.68
CA PRO A 601 -30.60 17.70 30.29
C PRO A 601 -29.30 18.46 29.92
N PRO A 602 -29.02 18.66 28.62
CA PRO A 602 -28.01 19.62 28.17
C PRO A 602 -28.20 20.98 28.85
N ASN A 603 -27.14 21.49 29.46
CA ASN A 603 -27.17 22.67 30.32
C ASN A 603 -26.31 23.83 29.83
N VAL A 604 -25.49 23.62 28.78
CA VAL A 604 -24.58 24.62 28.20
C VAL A 604 -24.94 24.93 26.76
N ASP A 605 -24.77 26.19 26.37
CA ASP A 605 -24.93 26.61 24.97
C ASP A 605 -23.66 26.26 24.18
N SER A 606 -23.80 25.59 23.04
CA SER A 606 -22.68 25.26 22.16
C SER A 606 -22.83 25.94 20.79
N ALA A 607 -22.22 27.11 20.66
CA ALA A 607 -22.19 27.86 19.40
C ALA A 607 -21.44 27.11 18.29
N ASP A 608 -20.48 26.27 18.67
CA ASP A 608 -19.72 25.45 17.73
C ASP A 608 -20.58 24.36 17.08
N VAL A 609 -21.43 23.68 17.85
CA VAL A 609 -22.37 22.67 17.29
C VAL A 609 -23.35 23.32 16.32
N VAL A 610 -23.83 24.54 16.61
CA VAL A 610 -24.66 25.32 15.67
C VAL A 610 -23.89 25.62 14.38
N ARG A 611 -22.63 26.03 14.49
CA ARG A 611 -21.77 26.35 13.34
C ARG A 611 -21.45 25.11 12.49
N TRP A 612 -21.11 23.99 13.13
CA TRP A 612 -20.74 22.75 12.44
C TRP A 612 -21.91 22.11 11.70
N PHE A 613 -23.11 22.16 12.28
CA PHE A 613 -24.28 21.45 11.74
C PHE A 613 -25.39 22.38 11.22
N GLY A 614 -25.17 23.70 11.21
CA GLY A 614 -25.99 24.68 10.52
C GLY A 614 -27.42 24.85 11.05
N SER A 615 -27.66 24.68 12.35
CA SER A 615 -28.99 24.84 12.95
C SER A 615 -28.95 25.48 14.34
N GLU A 616 -29.70 26.57 14.54
CA GLU A 616 -29.84 27.23 15.85
C GLU A 616 -30.57 26.36 16.90
N SER A 617 -31.36 25.36 16.47
CA SER A 617 -32.01 24.42 17.39
C SER A 617 -31.02 23.61 18.21
N LEU A 618 -29.77 23.49 17.75
CA LEU A 618 -28.68 22.78 18.41
C LEU A 618 -27.90 23.65 19.39
N LEU A 619 -28.34 24.89 19.64
CA LEU A 619 -27.64 25.76 20.59
C LEU A 619 -27.57 25.12 21.97
N ARG A 620 -28.61 24.40 22.41
CA ARG A 620 -28.67 23.70 23.71
C ARG A 620 -28.20 22.25 23.62
N SER A 621 -27.09 22.00 22.93
CA SER A 621 -26.48 20.66 22.82
C SER A 621 -25.27 20.44 23.73
N GLY A 622 -24.77 21.49 24.40
CA GLY A 622 -23.63 21.39 25.29
C GLY A 622 -24.00 20.90 26.70
N PHE A 623 -23.06 20.25 27.36
CA PHE A 623 -23.20 19.87 28.76
C PHE A 623 -21.92 20.10 29.57
N THR A 624 -22.10 20.41 30.86
CA THR A 624 -21.06 20.44 31.89
C THR A 624 -21.64 19.82 33.17
N PHE A 625 -20.96 18.81 33.72
CA PHE A 625 -21.32 18.17 35.00
C PHE A 625 -20.17 18.21 35.99
N SER A 626 -20.48 18.51 37.25
CA SER A 626 -19.54 18.52 38.36
C SER A 626 -19.76 17.30 39.25
N ILE A 627 -18.70 16.55 39.51
CA ILE A 627 -18.73 15.29 40.25
C ILE A 627 -17.79 15.39 41.45
N ASP A 628 -18.31 15.18 42.66
CA ASP A 628 -17.50 15.18 43.88
C ASP A 628 -16.58 13.94 43.88
N ILE A 629 -15.28 14.14 44.11
CA ILE A 629 -14.29 13.06 44.09
C ILE A 629 -14.60 11.98 45.13
N SER A 630 -15.25 12.33 46.24
CA SER A 630 -15.66 11.35 47.25
C SER A 630 -16.70 10.34 46.77
N GLN A 631 -17.37 10.61 45.65
CA GLN A 631 -18.34 9.73 45.02
C GLN A 631 -17.70 8.79 43.98
N LEU A 632 -16.41 8.97 43.68
CA LEU A 632 -15.71 8.19 42.68
C LEU A 632 -14.98 6.99 43.31
N PRO A 633 -14.94 5.83 42.64
CA PRO A 633 -14.06 4.74 43.01
C PRO A 633 -12.59 5.20 43.04
N PRO A 634 -11.77 4.77 44.02
CA PRO A 634 -10.38 5.19 44.16
C PRO A 634 -9.45 4.70 43.03
N ASP A 635 -9.90 3.75 42.22
CA ASP A 635 -9.23 3.12 41.09
C ASP A 635 -9.91 3.44 39.73
N LEU A 636 -10.74 4.47 39.69
CA LEU A 636 -11.45 4.86 38.48
C LEU A 636 -10.49 5.41 37.41
N GLU A 637 -10.35 4.69 36.29
CA GLU A 637 -9.48 5.10 35.17
C GLU A 637 -10.22 5.89 34.08
N GLN A 638 -11.55 5.84 34.03
CA GLN A 638 -12.35 6.48 32.98
C GLN A 638 -13.77 6.84 33.45
N VAL A 639 -14.39 7.77 32.73
CA VAL A 639 -15.80 8.18 32.89
C VAL A 639 -16.53 7.90 31.58
N THR A 640 -17.76 7.37 31.68
CA THR A 640 -18.62 7.13 30.53
C THR A 640 -19.79 8.11 30.54
N VAL A 641 -20.04 8.77 29.40
CA VAL A 641 -21.14 9.71 29.22
C VAL A 641 -22.11 9.15 28.19
N VAL A 642 -23.41 9.21 28.48
CA VAL A 642 -24.48 8.70 27.62
C VAL A 642 -25.52 9.78 27.36
N ALA A 643 -25.89 9.99 26.11
CA ALA A 643 -26.97 10.87 25.67
C ALA A 643 -28.21 10.08 25.23
N GLU A 644 -29.36 10.42 25.79
CA GLU A 644 -30.67 9.82 25.50
C GLU A 644 -31.44 10.67 24.47
N PHE A 645 -32.00 9.99 23.47
CA PHE A 645 -32.86 10.52 22.42
C PHE A 645 -34.11 9.63 22.32
N GLY A 646 -35.16 9.98 23.07
CA GLY A 646 -36.41 9.22 23.15
C GLY A 646 -36.21 7.80 23.68
N SER A 647 -36.24 6.81 22.79
CA SER A 647 -36.04 5.39 23.15
C SER A 647 -34.64 4.86 22.82
N VAL A 648 -33.74 5.73 22.36
CA VAL A 648 -32.39 5.41 21.89
C VAL A 648 -31.39 6.16 22.74
N ALA A 649 -30.21 5.58 22.97
CA ALA A 649 -29.10 6.30 23.59
C ALA A 649 -27.76 5.97 22.94
N VAL A 650 -26.86 6.95 22.93
CA VAL A 650 -25.49 6.88 22.40
C VAL A 650 -24.51 7.29 23.49
N GLY A 651 -23.33 6.69 23.54
CA GLY A 651 -22.35 6.95 24.60
C GLY A 651 -20.92 7.14 24.10
N ASP A 652 -20.12 7.77 24.94
CA ASP A 652 -18.70 8.04 24.78
C ASP A 652 -17.97 7.80 26.11
N SER A 653 -16.68 7.45 26.09
CA SER A 653 -15.89 7.21 27.30
C SER A 653 -14.53 7.87 27.22
N VAL A 654 -14.16 8.58 28.29
CA VAL A 654 -12.89 9.32 28.36
C VAL A 654 -12.09 8.88 29.57
N ARG A 655 -10.80 8.60 29.35
CA ARG A 655 -9.86 8.29 30.43
C ARG A 655 -9.60 9.52 31.28
N LEU A 656 -9.59 9.33 32.59
CA LEU A 656 -9.19 10.35 33.54
C LEU A 656 -7.66 10.47 33.49
N SER A 657 -7.15 11.54 32.88
CA SER A 657 -5.73 11.89 32.99
C SER A 657 -5.49 12.53 34.36
N GLY A 658 -4.75 11.84 35.23
CA GLY A 658 -4.32 12.35 36.53
C GLY A 658 -3.23 13.41 36.45
#